data_AF-A0A1J9QDA6-F1
#
_entry.id   AF-A0A1J9QDA6-F1
#
_cell.length_a   1.000
_cell.length_b   1.000
_cell.length_c   1.000
_cell.angle_alpha   90.00
_cell.angle_beta   90.00
_cell.angle_gamma   90.00
#
_symmetry.space_group_name_H-M   'P 1'
#
loop_
_entity.id
_entity.type
_entity.pdbx_description
1 polymer ?
#
loop_
_entity_poly.entity_id
_entity_poly.type
_entity_poly.pdbx_seq_one_letter_code
_entity_poly.pdbx_strand_id
1 'polypeptide(L)'
;MSLEEIRELRQRLEEEQRQREQAERLQRHAEEQLKLLTQETTLPEFLDACHVHLFLGLTIQQDKNSTTKGNPANADRKLRPAKIREWTDFPAEQISVWEDLMNTEFVTERHFTPALALKEYGKEARERISSELDLHYFERQTIETRVASVIKQLCASPQLRQIFCLKGNVTFENHANTLTDESSIAADINSLSLTQRQPRRPDRLAAKLSSVALPPQQPDPGETQRTSQPRSSRPRADQFCVYNKGDDGKVPAFIVGYKAPHKFSLAHIKAGLQDMDLDEVLCFKERESPEVICRRVVAAVITQTFSYMIHGGLEYGYVCTGEAFIFLRVLHDDPSTVYYYLSVPEADVGSTTGWTDNPDDDNRLHLTALGQVLAFTLRALQVSTRDIAWTNLAASNLETWVMVYDKLLDEISEKEIPSSDFKPPTWSRNEYCRTSPVKTRSKPTGAASCCSSQKTTSSRCDDDVEDGFDPSTPSRPPQAPRIRNPPTSSSISAAETSQSSRSKGKSRQYCTQQCLRGLITGSQLDRKCPNVMDHGVDRHQLTPSTLIHLLDLQLSNNNLQLDTQLGCDSLHIHGSRGALFKITLWSHGYTFVGKGVPVEFVQGSKHEQRVYSHLAPIQGVHVPVLLGSLELRRPFSYDGIAEIVHLMFMGYAGKTVAGRYDLDRRQLTQQAEKSLQAIHELHVLQGDPIAGNLVEEDGRVMFIDFERATLQTRRVPLGSVSPNQKHKREVCSLEKNWNNRLDCFEREKRRMRNELYCKPIVLRQPSNWR
;
A
#
# COMPACT_ATOMS: atom_id res chain seq x y z
N MET A 1 7.09 84.88 -15.24
CA MET A 1 6.30 84.02 -14.36
C MET A 1 6.04 84.75 -13.07
N SER A 2 4.82 84.71 -12.54
CA SER A 2 4.47 85.30 -11.24
C SER A 2 4.93 84.41 -10.09
N LEU A 3 4.99 84.97 -8.87
CA LEU A 3 5.26 84.23 -7.64
C LEU A 3 4.14 83.24 -7.25
N GLU A 4 2.99 83.29 -7.93
CA GLU A 4 1.88 82.35 -7.78
C GLU A 4 2.00 81.19 -8.78
N GLU A 5 2.32 81.45 -10.04
CA GLU A 5 2.61 80.38 -11.03
C GLU A 5 3.75 79.46 -10.55
N ILE A 6 4.80 80.04 -9.96
CA ILE A 6 5.91 79.26 -9.36
C ILE A 6 5.44 78.43 -8.16
N ARG A 7 4.43 78.89 -7.40
CA ARG A 7 3.88 78.17 -6.25
C ARG A 7 2.96 77.03 -6.68
N GLU A 8 2.06 77.26 -7.64
CA GLU A 8 1.21 76.21 -8.19
C GLU A 8 2.03 75.10 -8.88
N LEU A 9 3.06 75.47 -9.65
CA LEU A 9 3.94 74.48 -10.29
C LEU A 9 4.72 73.64 -9.27
N ARG A 10 5.15 74.24 -8.14
CA ARG A 10 5.78 73.49 -7.04
C ARG A 10 4.79 72.54 -6.37
N GLN A 11 3.57 73.00 -6.07
CA GLN A 11 2.54 72.14 -5.48
C GLN A 11 2.18 70.96 -6.37
N ARG A 12 2.02 71.18 -7.69
CA ARG A 12 1.78 70.09 -8.66
C ARG A 12 2.95 69.11 -8.73
N LEU A 13 4.19 69.59 -8.68
CA LEU A 13 5.38 68.73 -8.66
C LEU A 13 5.44 67.88 -7.37
N GLU A 14 5.12 68.48 -6.21
CA GLU A 14 5.07 67.79 -4.91
C GLU A 14 3.91 66.79 -4.81
N GLU A 15 2.78 67.04 -5.47
CA GLU A 15 1.67 66.09 -5.61
C GLU A 15 2.02 64.94 -6.55
N GLU A 16 2.63 65.23 -7.71
CA GLU A 16 3.08 64.20 -8.65
C GLU A 16 4.18 63.32 -8.04
N GLN A 17 5.12 63.91 -7.29
CA GLN A 17 6.13 63.15 -6.54
C GLN A 17 5.49 62.24 -5.48
N ARG A 18 4.51 62.73 -4.70
CA ARG A 18 3.78 61.90 -3.73
C ARG A 18 2.99 60.78 -4.39
N GLN A 19 2.38 61.02 -5.55
CA GLN A 19 1.69 59.97 -6.32
C GLN A 19 2.66 58.92 -6.86
N ARG A 20 3.83 59.34 -7.38
CA ARG A 20 4.89 58.43 -7.83
C ARG A 20 5.44 57.59 -6.68
N GLU A 21 5.73 58.20 -5.53
CA GLU A 21 6.16 57.45 -4.33
C GLU A 21 5.11 56.45 -3.84
N GLN A 22 3.82 56.81 -3.86
CA GLN A 22 2.74 55.89 -3.50
C GLN A 22 2.64 54.74 -4.50
N ALA A 23 2.72 55.02 -5.81
CA ALA A 23 2.72 54.01 -6.85
C ALA A 23 3.92 53.06 -6.74
N GLU A 24 5.13 53.57 -6.50
CA GLU A 24 6.32 52.75 -6.26
C GLU A 24 6.22 51.89 -5.00
N ARG A 25 5.64 52.40 -3.90
CA ARG A 25 5.42 51.61 -2.68
C ARG A 25 4.42 50.49 -2.90
N LEU A 26 3.32 50.78 -3.63
CA LEU A 26 2.32 49.78 -4.01
C LEU A 26 2.92 48.73 -4.95
N GLN A 27 3.75 49.14 -5.92
CA GLN A 27 4.44 48.24 -6.83
C GLN A 27 5.43 47.34 -6.07
N ARG A 28 6.30 47.91 -5.23
CA ARG A 28 7.25 47.13 -4.40
C ARG A 28 6.53 46.12 -3.50
N HIS A 29 5.45 46.54 -2.84
CA HIS A 29 4.64 45.62 -2.02
C HIS A 29 3.98 44.52 -2.87
N ALA A 30 3.50 44.82 -4.08
CA ALA A 30 2.95 43.81 -4.99
C ALA A 30 4.01 42.83 -5.51
N GLU A 31 5.23 43.31 -5.80
CA GLU A 31 6.38 42.49 -6.20
C GLU A 31 6.84 41.57 -5.05
N GLU A 32 6.90 42.09 -3.82
CA GLU A 32 7.20 41.30 -2.61
C GLU A 32 6.16 40.21 -2.36
N GLN A 33 4.87 40.53 -2.43
CA GLN A 33 3.77 39.56 -2.30
C GLN A 33 3.81 38.50 -3.41
N LEU A 34 4.06 38.89 -4.66
CA LEU A 34 4.21 37.94 -5.77
C LEU A 34 5.42 37.03 -5.57
N LYS A 35 6.53 37.55 -5.05
CA LYS A 35 7.74 36.77 -4.74
C LYS A 35 7.46 35.72 -3.66
N LEU A 36 6.77 36.09 -2.56
CA LEU A 36 6.36 35.14 -1.53
C LEU A 36 5.45 34.03 -2.08
N LEU A 37 4.49 34.37 -2.95
CA LEU A 37 3.57 33.41 -3.55
C LEU A 37 4.21 32.46 -4.59
N THR A 38 5.34 32.87 -5.19
CA THR A 38 6.05 32.12 -6.24
C THR A 38 7.29 31.37 -5.74
N GLN A 39 7.78 31.69 -4.54
CA GLN A 39 8.87 30.95 -3.89
C GLN A 39 8.38 29.57 -3.41
N GLU A 40 9.30 28.60 -3.33
CA GLU A 40 9.04 27.30 -2.69
C GLU A 40 8.68 27.49 -1.22
N THR A 41 7.75 26.68 -0.73
CA THR A 41 7.19 26.79 0.63
C THR A 41 8.00 25.98 1.63
N THR A 42 8.00 26.43 2.89
CA THR A 42 8.43 25.61 4.05
C THR A 42 7.37 24.56 4.39
N LEU A 43 7.68 23.57 5.25
CA LEU A 43 6.68 22.55 5.59
C LEU A 43 5.41 23.14 6.24
N PRO A 44 5.48 24.08 7.20
CA PRO A 44 4.29 24.71 7.77
C PRO A 44 3.46 25.50 6.76
N GLU A 45 4.11 26.33 5.93
CA GLU A 45 3.46 27.08 4.83
C GLU A 45 2.74 26.14 3.85
N PHE A 46 3.37 25.01 3.51
CA PHE A 46 2.82 24.02 2.60
C PHE A 46 1.57 23.34 3.19
N LEU A 47 1.59 23.01 4.48
CA LEU A 47 0.44 22.42 5.19
C LEU A 47 -0.74 23.41 5.26
N ASP A 48 -0.49 24.68 5.56
CA ASP A 48 -1.54 25.72 5.56
C ASP A 48 -2.14 25.92 4.17
N ALA A 49 -1.28 26.14 3.16
CA ALA A 49 -1.72 26.34 1.79
C ALA A 49 -2.50 25.14 1.24
N CYS A 50 -2.12 23.90 1.60
CA CYS A 50 -2.89 22.71 1.22
C CYS A 50 -4.26 22.65 1.90
N HIS A 51 -4.37 23.01 3.19
CA HIS A 51 -5.67 23.07 3.87
C HIS A 51 -6.58 24.14 3.24
N VAL A 52 -6.08 25.37 3.12
CA VAL A 52 -6.84 26.55 2.68
C VAL A 52 -7.20 26.49 1.19
N HIS A 53 -6.33 25.97 0.32
CA HIS A 53 -6.55 25.98 -1.13
C HIS A 53 -7.05 24.66 -1.70
N LEU A 54 -6.65 23.51 -1.13
CA LEU A 54 -7.03 22.19 -1.66
C LEU A 54 -8.19 21.57 -0.86
N PHE A 55 -8.00 21.36 0.45
CA PHE A 55 -8.95 20.57 1.25
C PHE A 55 -10.32 21.26 1.40
N LEU A 56 -10.35 22.55 1.73
CA LEU A 56 -11.59 23.35 1.80
C LEU A 56 -12.30 23.54 0.43
N GLY A 57 -11.79 22.97 -0.66
CA GLY A 57 -12.46 22.88 -1.96
C GLY A 57 -13.47 21.74 -2.09
N LEU A 58 -13.53 20.82 -1.12
CA LEU A 58 -14.40 19.64 -1.11
C LEU A 58 -15.88 20.01 -1.35
N THR A 59 -16.50 19.42 -2.38
CA THR A 59 -17.92 19.64 -2.69
C THR A 59 -18.62 18.30 -2.95
N ILE A 60 -19.66 17.99 -2.17
CA ILE A 60 -20.41 16.73 -2.27
C ILE A 60 -21.67 16.91 -3.12
N GLN A 61 -21.93 15.97 -4.04
CA GLN A 61 -23.13 15.98 -4.88
C GLN A 61 -24.38 15.59 -4.07
N GLN A 62 -25.28 16.54 -3.80
CA GLN A 62 -26.46 16.30 -2.97
C GLN A 62 -27.64 15.62 -3.70
N ASP A 63 -27.72 15.67 -5.04
CA ASP A 63 -28.79 14.97 -5.78
C ASP A 63 -28.47 13.47 -5.93
N LYS A 64 -29.18 12.65 -5.15
CA LYS A 64 -29.07 11.18 -5.13
C LYS A 64 -29.36 10.49 -6.48
N ASN A 65 -29.98 11.18 -7.44
CA ASN A 65 -30.17 10.65 -8.80
C ASN A 65 -28.91 10.74 -9.66
N SER A 66 -27.99 11.63 -9.30
CA SER A 66 -26.71 11.85 -9.98
C SER A 66 -25.54 11.12 -9.31
N THR A 67 -25.78 10.36 -8.23
CA THR A 67 -24.73 9.66 -7.47
C THR A 67 -24.70 8.16 -7.75
N THR A 68 -23.55 7.50 -7.54
CA THR A 68 -23.46 6.04 -7.64
C THR A 68 -24.32 5.35 -6.59
N LYS A 69 -25.11 4.34 -6.99
CA LYS A 69 -25.96 3.55 -6.10
C LYS A 69 -25.26 2.25 -5.70
N GLY A 70 -25.51 1.79 -4.48
CA GLY A 70 -24.96 0.53 -3.95
C GLY A 70 -24.59 0.62 -2.47
N ASN A 71 -24.45 -0.55 -1.84
CA ASN A 71 -24.10 -0.69 -0.43
C ASN A 71 -22.69 -0.10 -0.12
N PRO A 72 -22.52 0.75 0.90
CA PRO A 72 -21.21 1.27 1.31
C PRO A 72 -20.21 0.17 1.70
N ALA A 73 -20.65 -0.95 2.29
CA ALA A 73 -19.77 -1.98 2.82
C ALA A 73 -20.00 -3.35 2.14
N ASN A 74 -18.93 -3.92 1.57
CA ASN A 74 -18.92 -5.33 1.18
C ASN A 74 -18.12 -6.14 2.21
N ALA A 75 -18.72 -6.29 3.40
CA ALA A 75 -18.19 -7.09 4.51
C ALA A 75 -18.60 -8.58 4.45
N ASP A 76 -19.63 -8.93 3.67
CA ASP A 76 -20.08 -10.33 3.47
C ASP A 76 -18.90 -11.26 3.16
N ARG A 77 -18.76 -12.31 3.98
CA ARG A 77 -17.69 -13.34 3.93
C ARG A 77 -16.25 -12.86 4.19
N LYS A 78 -16.07 -11.68 4.80
CA LYS A 78 -14.76 -11.18 5.23
C LYS A 78 -14.47 -11.51 6.69
N LEU A 79 -13.18 -11.58 7.04
CA LEU A 79 -12.77 -11.71 8.44
C LEU A 79 -13.23 -10.47 9.23
N ARG A 80 -13.88 -10.67 10.38
CA ARG A 80 -14.34 -9.61 11.27
C ARG A 80 -13.51 -9.57 12.55
N PRO A 81 -13.30 -8.39 13.16
CA PRO A 81 -12.83 -8.32 14.52
C PRO A 81 -13.92 -8.87 15.46
N ALA A 82 -13.54 -9.26 16.68
CA ALA A 82 -14.49 -9.38 17.79
C ALA A 82 -14.89 -7.97 18.29
N LYS A 83 -13.93 -7.04 18.33
CA LYS A 83 -14.07 -5.77 19.04
C LYS A 83 -13.59 -4.58 18.20
N ILE A 84 -14.36 -3.49 18.23
CA ILE A 84 -13.93 -2.15 17.81
C ILE A 84 -13.79 -1.29 19.08
N ARG A 85 -12.64 -0.65 19.30
CA ARG A 85 -12.33 0.14 20.51
C ARG A 85 -11.64 1.46 20.17
N GLU A 86 -11.79 2.50 20.99
CA GLU A 86 -11.05 3.75 20.79
C GLU A 86 -9.53 3.55 20.94
N TRP A 87 -8.75 4.16 20.05
CA TRP A 87 -7.30 4.30 20.14
C TRP A 87 -6.94 5.56 20.94
N THR A 88 -6.98 5.44 22.27
CA THR A 88 -6.73 6.57 23.19
C THR A 88 -5.35 7.22 23.02
N ASP A 89 -4.35 6.42 22.65
CA ASP A 89 -2.95 6.84 22.58
C ASP A 89 -2.57 7.47 21.22
N PHE A 90 -3.48 7.45 20.24
CA PHE A 90 -3.25 7.99 18.89
C PHE A 90 -2.72 9.44 18.90
N PRO A 91 -3.26 10.39 19.71
CA PRO A 91 -2.70 11.74 19.83
C PRO A 91 -1.23 11.77 20.22
N ALA A 92 -0.84 11.03 21.26
CA ALA A 92 0.53 11.03 21.78
C ALA A 92 1.51 10.43 20.77
N GLU A 93 1.12 9.33 20.12
CA GLU A 93 1.90 8.72 19.05
C GLU A 93 2.07 9.65 17.84
N GLN A 94 1.01 10.37 17.43
CA GLN A 94 1.10 11.36 16.35
C GLN A 94 1.97 12.56 16.74
N ILE A 95 1.89 13.03 17.99
CA ILE A 95 2.74 14.12 18.50
C ILE A 95 4.22 13.71 18.43
N SER A 96 4.58 12.50 18.85
CA SER A 96 5.97 12.01 18.77
C SER A 96 6.54 12.09 17.35
N VAL A 97 5.75 11.73 16.33
CA VAL A 97 6.17 11.85 14.92
C VAL A 97 6.40 13.31 14.51
N TRP A 98 5.56 14.23 14.98
CA TRP A 98 5.76 15.66 14.74
C TRP A 98 6.97 16.20 15.48
N GLU A 99 7.24 15.78 16.72
CA GLU A 99 8.43 16.17 17.47
C GLU A 99 9.71 15.71 16.74
N ASP A 100 9.78 14.43 16.33
CA ASP A 100 10.91 13.89 15.55
C ASP A 100 11.14 14.64 14.23
N LEU A 101 10.05 15.05 13.57
CA LEU A 101 10.12 15.81 12.32
C LEU A 101 10.57 17.26 12.54
N MET A 102 9.96 17.97 13.50
CA MET A 102 10.24 19.39 13.78
C MET A 102 11.58 19.61 14.49
N ASN A 103 12.17 18.58 15.09
CA ASN A 103 13.53 18.60 15.67
C ASN A 103 14.66 18.64 14.61
N THR A 104 14.34 18.81 13.32
CA THR A 104 15.32 18.89 12.22
C THR A 104 15.26 20.23 11.48
N GLU A 105 16.41 20.75 11.03
CA GLU A 105 16.46 22.03 10.30
C GLU A 105 15.68 21.99 8.98
N PHE A 106 15.49 20.80 8.41
CA PHE A 106 14.76 20.53 7.18
C PHE A 106 13.35 21.16 7.11
N VAL A 107 12.63 21.26 8.24
CA VAL A 107 11.27 21.85 8.24
C VAL A 107 11.25 23.37 8.03
N THR A 108 12.40 24.03 8.23
CA THR A 108 12.61 25.46 7.97
C THR A 108 13.11 25.74 6.55
N GLU A 109 13.58 24.71 5.85
CA GLU A 109 14.02 24.79 4.47
C GLU A 109 12.82 24.84 3.51
N ARG A 110 13.00 25.51 2.36
CA ARG A 110 11.97 25.70 1.34
C ARG A 110 12.14 24.64 0.26
N HIS A 111 11.35 23.56 0.34
CA HIS A 111 11.43 22.38 -0.55
C HIS A 111 10.13 22.06 -1.28
N PHE A 112 9.04 22.77 -0.97
CA PHE A 112 7.68 22.37 -1.32
C PHE A 112 7.02 23.33 -2.32
N THR A 113 5.92 22.87 -2.92
CA THR A 113 5.23 23.56 -4.02
C THR A 113 4.86 25.01 -3.63
N PRO A 114 5.17 26.01 -4.46
CA PRO A 114 4.77 27.40 -4.21
C PRO A 114 3.27 27.57 -3.97
N ALA A 115 2.91 28.48 -3.06
CA ALA A 115 1.51 28.71 -2.67
C ALA A 115 0.61 29.08 -3.86
N LEU A 116 1.13 29.83 -4.85
CA LEU A 116 0.39 30.15 -6.07
C LEU A 116 0.01 28.90 -6.87
N ALA A 117 0.92 27.93 -7.00
CA ALA A 117 0.63 26.69 -7.73
C ALA A 117 -0.38 25.82 -6.98
N LEU A 118 -0.31 25.76 -5.65
CA LEU A 118 -1.34 25.10 -4.82
C LEU A 118 -2.72 25.77 -4.99
N LYS A 119 -2.77 27.09 -5.11
CA LYS A 119 -3.99 27.85 -5.38
C LYS A 119 -4.61 27.54 -6.75
N GLU A 120 -3.79 27.35 -7.79
CA GLU A 120 -4.29 26.94 -9.11
C GLU A 120 -4.76 25.48 -9.13
N TYR A 121 -4.00 24.54 -8.54
CA TYR A 121 -4.46 23.15 -8.36
C TYR A 121 -5.77 23.09 -7.55
N GLY A 122 -5.94 23.97 -6.57
CA GLY A 122 -7.15 24.13 -5.78
C GLY A 122 -8.36 24.71 -6.54
N LYS A 123 -8.17 25.22 -7.77
CA LYS A 123 -9.28 25.53 -8.69
C LYS A 123 -9.62 24.33 -9.57
N GLU A 124 -8.60 23.61 -10.05
CA GLU A 124 -8.76 22.42 -10.90
C GLU A 124 -9.42 21.26 -10.14
N ALA A 125 -9.08 21.05 -8.87
CA ALA A 125 -9.60 19.95 -8.04
C ALA A 125 -11.04 20.15 -7.53
N ARG A 126 -11.70 21.28 -7.86
CA ARG A 126 -13.09 21.59 -7.43
C ARG A 126 -14.13 20.89 -8.30
N GLU A 127 -14.10 19.57 -8.30
CA GLU A 127 -15.14 18.73 -8.87
C GLU A 127 -16.10 18.23 -7.78
N ARG A 128 -17.34 17.89 -8.17
CA ARG A 128 -18.33 17.39 -7.21
C ARG A 128 -18.19 15.89 -7.04
N ILE A 129 -18.01 15.44 -5.80
CA ILE A 129 -17.92 14.01 -5.50
C ILE A 129 -19.31 13.38 -5.60
N SER A 130 -19.47 12.46 -6.55
CA SER A 130 -20.67 11.66 -6.82
C SER A 130 -20.42 10.14 -6.77
N SER A 131 -19.14 9.73 -6.70
CA SER A 131 -18.68 8.35 -6.71
C SER A 131 -17.42 8.13 -5.84
N GLU A 132 -17.13 6.87 -5.52
CA GLU A 132 -15.86 6.46 -4.90
C GLU A 132 -14.63 6.79 -5.78
N LEU A 133 -14.80 6.84 -7.10
CA LEU A 133 -13.72 7.18 -8.02
C LEU A 133 -13.43 8.68 -8.00
N ASP A 134 -14.47 9.52 -7.91
CA ASP A 134 -14.34 10.98 -7.79
C ASP A 134 -13.66 11.32 -6.46
N LEU A 135 -14.04 10.63 -5.37
CA LEU A 135 -13.37 10.74 -4.08
C LEU A 135 -11.89 10.35 -4.16
N HIS A 136 -11.56 9.22 -4.78
CA HIS A 136 -10.15 8.84 -4.98
C HIS A 136 -9.40 9.89 -5.80
N TYR A 137 -9.99 10.45 -6.85
CA TYR A 137 -9.34 11.49 -7.65
C TYR A 137 -9.07 12.76 -6.81
N PHE A 138 -10.05 13.21 -6.03
CA PHE A 138 -9.88 14.33 -5.10
C PHE A 138 -8.75 14.07 -4.10
N GLU A 139 -8.85 12.98 -3.35
CA GLU A 139 -7.87 12.56 -2.32
C GLU A 139 -6.47 12.42 -2.91
N ARG A 140 -6.36 11.92 -4.14
CA ARG A 140 -5.09 11.78 -4.85
C ARG A 140 -4.43 13.12 -5.17
N GLN A 141 -5.19 14.13 -5.58
CA GLN A 141 -4.69 15.46 -5.92
C GLN A 141 -4.40 16.33 -4.70
N THR A 142 -5.23 16.21 -3.66
CA THR A 142 -5.20 17.06 -2.47
C THR A 142 -4.32 16.49 -1.35
N ILE A 143 -4.25 15.17 -1.20
CA ILE A 143 -3.55 14.49 -0.09
C ILE A 143 -2.48 13.52 -0.59
N GLU A 144 -2.81 12.43 -1.31
CA GLU A 144 -1.85 11.34 -1.61
C GLU A 144 -0.56 11.86 -2.29
N THR A 145 -0.73 12.66 -3.36
CA THR A 145 0.39 13.23 -4.13
C THR A 145 1.21 14.22 -3.29
N ARG A 146 0.58 14.93 -2.35
CA ARG A 146 1.23 15.89 -1.46
C ARG A 146 2.04 15.16 -0.38
N VAL A 147 1.47 14.12 0.24
CA VAL A 147 2.19 13.21 1.17
C VAL A 147 3.39 12.57 0.48
N ALA A 148 3.21 12.00 -0.71
CA ALA A 148 4.32 11.41 -1.48
C ALA A 148 5.39 12.46 -1.83
N SER A 149 5.00 13.67 -2.21
CA SER A 149 5.95 14.77 -2.45
C SER A 149 6.74 15.14 -1.20
N VAL A 150 6.10 15.21 -0.03
CA VAL A 150 6.79 15.51 1.23
C VAL A 150 7.77 14.38 1.58
N ILE A 151 7.33 13.12 1.54
CA ILE A 151 8.17 11.97 1.89
C ILE A 151 9.36 11.81 0.94
N LYS A 152 9.19 12.12 -0.34
CA LYS A 152 10.31 12.14 -1.29
C LYS A 152 11.40 13.15 -0.89
N GLN A 153 11.02 14.34 -0.42
CA GLN A 153 11.98 15.33 0.07
C GLN A 153 12.58 14.92 1.42
N LEU A 154 11.78 14.38 2.35
CA LEU A 154 12.28 13.82 3.62
C LEU A 154 13.33 12.72 3.40
N CYS A 155 13.17 11.90 2.36
CA CYS A 155 14.11 10.84 2.02
C CYS A 155 15.48 11.36 1.49
N ALA A 156 15.58 12.65 1.13
CA ALA A 156 16.86 13.27 0.79
C ALA A 156 17.72 13.54 2.04
N SER A 157 17.10 13.73 3.22
CA SER A 157 17.80 13.87 4.50
C SER A 157 18.20 12.50 5.06
N PRO A 158 19.49 12.19 5.25
CA PRO A 158 19.92 10.89 5.78
C PRO A 158 19.39 10.59 7.19
N GLN A 159 19.24 11.62 8.03
CA GLN A 159 18.71 11.50 9.39
C GLN A 159 17.24 11.11 9.39
N LEU A 160 16.39 11.85 8.66
CA LEU A 160 14.95 11.58 8.58
C LEU A 160 14.66 10.25 7.87
N ARG A 161 15.47 9.90 6.87
CA ARG A 161 15.45 8.59 6.21
C ARG A 161 15.70 7.44 7.19
N GLN A 162 16.61 7.61 8.16
CA GLN A 162 16.90 6.61 9.18
C GLN A 162 15.80 6.54 10.25
N ILE A 163 15.31 7.70 10.74
CA ILE A 163 14.24 7.77 11.74
C ILE A 163 12.96 7.10 11.20
N PHE A 164 12.49 7.53 10.03
CA PHE A 164 11.22 7.06 9.46
C PHE A 164 11.35 5.86 8.52
N CYS A 165 12.52 5.20 8.47
CA CYS A 165 12.79 4.02 7.65
C CYS A 165 12.42 4.20 6.14
N LEU A 166 12.63 5.39 5.58
CA LEU A 166 12.22 5.74 4.22
C LEU A 166 13.10 5.04 3.17
N LYS A 167 12.51 4.36 2.18
CA LYS A 167 13.24 3.67 1.11
C LYS A 167 13.41 4.48 -0.18
N GLY A 168 12.69 5.58 -0.34
CA GLY A 168 12.77 6.44 -1.53
C GLY A 168 11.56 7.35 -1.69
N ASN A 169 10.39 6.76 -1.89
CA ASN A 169 9.11 7.46 -2.02
C ASN A 169 7.96 6.58 -1.54
N VAL A 170 6.77 7.16 -1.38
CA VAL A 170 5.53 6.42 -1.14
C VAL A 170 4.68 6.33 -2.40
N THR A 171 4.07 5.17 -2.65
CA THR A 171 3.06 4.98 -3.70
C THR A 171 1.74 4.49 -3.13
N PHE A 172 0.64 5.05 -3.63
CA PHE A 172 -0.74 4.66 -3.34
C PHE A 172 -1.23 3.85 -4.54
N GLU A 173 -1.50 2.55 -4.34
CA GLU A 173 -1.72 1.61 -5.43
C GLU A 173 -3.03 0.81 -5.26
N ASN A 174 -3.75 0.64 -6.38
CA ASN A 174 -4.99 -0.11 -6.44
C ASN A 174 -4.72 -1.55 -6.90
N HIS A 175 -5.26 -2.53 -6.19
CA HIS A 175 -4.97 -3.94 -6.47
C HIS A 175 -6.05 -4.72 -7.21
N ALA A 176 -7.15 -4.07 -7.62
CA ALA A 176 -8.22 -4.72 -8.38
C ALA A 176 -7.72 -5.43 -9.66
N ASN A 177 -6.69 -4.86 -10.31
CA ASN A 177 -6.05 -5.38 -11.53
C ASN A 177 -4.62 -5.89 -11.27
N THR A 178 -4.26 -6.17 -10.01
CA THR A 178 -2.99 -6.86 -9.71
C THR A 178 -3.19 -8.37 -9.86
N LEU A 179 -2.21 -9.06 -10.45
CA LEU A 179 -2.29 -10.50 -10.77
C LEU A 179 -3.54 -10.85 -11.61
N THR A 180 -3.86 -10.06 -12.64
CA THR A 180 -4.96 -10.31 -13.60
C THR A 180 -4.43 -10.62 -15.00
N ASP A 181 -5.16 -11.43 -15.77
CA ASP A 181 -4.77 -11.75 -17.15
C ASP A 181 -5.04 -10.57 -18.09
N GLU A 182 -3.98 -9.90 -18.55
CA GLU A 182 -4.08 -8.82 -19.55
C GLU A 182 -4.81 -9.27 -20.83
N SER A 183 -4.79 -10.57 -21.16
CA SER A 183 -5.51 -11.08 -22.33
C SER A 183 -7.03 -11.05 -22.17
N SER A 184 -7.57 -11.10 -20.94
CA SER A 184 -9.01 -10.87 -20.73
C SER A 184 -9.36 -9.40 -20.92
N ILE A 185 -8.54 -8.48 -20.40
CA ILE A 185 -8.70 -7.03 -20.58
C ILE A 185 -8.64 -6.67 -22.07
N ALA A 186 -7.69 -7.25 -22.82
CA ALA A 186 -7.60 -7.08 -24.27
C ALA A 186 -8.79 -7.71 -25.02
N ALA A 187 -9.33 -8.83 -24.57
CA ALA A 187 -10.53 -9.44 -25.16
C ALA A 187 -11.78 -8.57 -24.91
N ASP A 188 -11.94 -8.03 -23.70
CA ASP A 188 -13.02 -7.11 -23.35
C ASP A 188 -12.94 -5.80 -24.15
N ILE A 189 -11.75 -5.21 -24.29
CA ILE A 189 -11.52 -4.02 -25.14
C ILE A 189 -11.79 -4.33 -26.61
N ASN A 190 -11.34 -5.48 -27.13
CA ASN A 190 -11.65 -5.88 -28.52
C ASN A 190 -13.14 -6.24 -28.74
N SER A 191 -13.91 -6.45 -27.67
CA SER A 191 -15.37 -6.60 -27.73
C SER A 191 -16.12 -5.26 -27.85
N LEU A 192 -15.45 -4.13 -27.60
CA LEU A 192 -15.99 -2.77 -27.77
C LEU A 192 -15.96 -2.34 -29.25
N SER A 193 -16.71 -3.06 -30.09
CA SER A 193 -16.99 -2.63 -31.46
C SER A 193 -17.69 -1.27 -31.45
N LEU A 194 -17.14 -0.29 -32.17
CA LEU A 194 -17.69 1.05 -32.36
C LEU A 194 -18.91 1.07 -33.30
N THR A 195 -19.97 0.33 -32.96
CA THR A 195 -21.28 0.42 -33.61
C THR A 195 -22.32 0.97 -32.63
N GLN A 196 -23.13 1.91 -33.12
CA GLN A 196 -23.92 2.80 -32.27
C GLN A 196 -25.10 2.10 -31.57
N ARG A 197 -25.27 2.42 -30.28
CA ARG A 197 -26.53 2.43 -29.51
C ARG A 197 -27.44 1.20 -29.59
N GLN A 198 -27.35 0.32 -28.59
CA GLN A 198 -28.49 0.01 -27.71
C GLN A 198 -27.98 -0.21 -26.26
N PRO A 199 -28.70 0.28 -25.23
CA PRO A 199 -28.30 0.04 -23.84
C PRO A 199 -28.58 -1.42 -23.45
N ARG A 200 -27.51 -2.19 -23.18
CA ARG A 200 -27.64 -3.51 -22.56
C ARG A 200 -28.28 -3.35 -21.18
N ARG A 201 -29.54 -3.78 -21.04
CA ARG A 201 -30.19 -3.93 -19.73
C ARG A 201 -29.43 -5.01 -18.95
N PRO A 202 -29.09 -4.81 -17.66
CA PRO A 202 -28.59 -5.89 -16.84
C PRO A 202 -29.71 -6.91 -16.55
N ASP A 203 -29.40 -8.21 -16.63
CA ASP A 203 -30.36 -9.34 -16.53
C ASP A 203 -31.07 -9.49 -15.17
N ARG A 204 -30.89 -8.55 -14.24
CA ARG A 204 -31.59 -8.53 -12.94
C ARG A 204 -33.09 -8.16 -13.03
N LEU A 205 -33.55 -7.60 -14.13
CA LEU A 205 -34.96 -7.17 -14.28
C LEU A 205 -35.90 -8.26 -14.83
N ALA A 206 -35.37 -9.36 -15.39
CA ALA A 206 -36.21 -10.48 -15.84
C ALA A 206 -36.75 -11.33 -14.68
N ALA A 207 -36.06 -11.33 -13.52
CA ALA A 207 -36.39 -12.16 -12.36
C ALA A 207 -37.55 -11.63 -11.48
N LYS A 208 -38.18 -10.49 -11.85
CA LYS A 208 -39.19 -9.81 -11.02
C LYS A 208 -40.64 -9.87 -11.53
N LEU A 209 -40.93 -10.63 -12.59
CA LEU A 209 -42.28 -10.74 -13.18
C LEU A 209 -42.94 -12.13 -13.06
N SER A 210 -42.29 -13.09 -12.38
CA SER A 210 -42.79 -14.49 -12.28
C SER A 210 -43.44 -14.84 -10.94
N SER A 211 -43.65 -13.87 -10.04
CA SER A 211 -44.26 -14.09 -8.71
C SER A 211 -45.70 -13.60 -8.64
N VAL A 212 -46.61 -14.27 -9.37
CA VAL A 212 -48.07 -14.20 -9.15
C VAL A 212 -48.57 -15.64 -8.98
N ALA A 213 -49.39 -15.86 -7.96
CA ALA A 213 -49.58 -17.17 -7.33
C ALA A 213 -50.47 -18.15 -8.13
N LEU A 214 -50.06 -19.43 -8.16
CA LEU A 214 -50.89 -20.63 -8.37
C LEU A 214 -50.29 -21.83 -7.57
N PRO A 215 -51.06 -22.91 -7.29
CA PRO A 215 -50.68 -23.94 -6.30
C PRO A 215 -49.68 -25.00 -6.82
N PRO A 216 -49.09 -25.82 -5.92
CA PRO A 216 -47.99 -26.72 -6.28
C PRO A 216 -48.45 -27.99 -7.03
N GLN A 217 -47.80 -28.28 -8.16
CA GLN A 217 -47.71 -29.62 -8.75
C GLN A 217 -46.24 -30.08 -8.78
N GLN A 218 -46.04 -31.39 -8.95
CA GLN A 218 -44.79 -32.10 -8.65
C GLN A 218 -43.63 -31.74 -9.60
N PRO A 219 -42.36 -31.87 -9.16
CA PRO A 219 -41.20 -31.50 -9.96
C PRO A 219 -40.91 -32.50 -11.09
N ASP A 220 -40.76 -31.96 -12.29
CA ASP A 220 -40.28 -32.68 -13.48
C ASP A 220 -38.73 -32.72 -13.47
N PRO A 221 -38.05 -33.86 -13.77
CA PRO A 221 -36.61 -34.00 -13.60
C PRO A 221 -35.85 -33.41 -14.81
N GLY A 222 -35.75 -32.08 -14.89
CA GLY A 222 -35.25 -31.40 -16.09
C GLY A 222 -34.45 -30.10 -15.93
N GLU A 223 -34.20 -29.58 -14.71
CA GLU A 223 -33.41 -28.34 -14.53
C GLU A 223 -32.03 -28.58 -13.92
N THR A 224 -31.00 -28.41 -14.74
CA THR A 224 -29.60 -28.34 -14.33
C THR A 224 -29.39 -27.12 -13.42
N GLN A 225 -29.05 -27.37 -12.15
CA GLN A 225 -28.70 -26.31 -11.20
C GLN A 225 -27.62 -25.40 -11.79
N ARG A 226 -27.98 -24.14 -12.12
CA ARG A 226 -27.02 -23.10 -12.45
C ARG A 226 -26.24 -22.76 -11.19
N THR A 227 -25.08 -23.39 -11.04
CA THR A 227 -24.10 -23.08 -9.99
C THR A 227 -23.82 -21.58 -9.98
N SER A 228 -24.10 -20.94 -8.84
CA SER A 228 -23.69 -19.56 -8.61
C SER A 228 -22.17 -19.49 -8.69
N GLN A 229 -21.63 -18.71 -9.62
CA GLN A 229 -20.19 -18.52 -9.73
C GLN A 229 -19.66 -17.99 -8.39
N PRO A 230 -18.56 -18.56 -7.84
CA PRO A 230 -17.98 -18.05 -6.60
C PRO A 230 -17.54 -16.60 -6.82
N ARG A 231 -17.94 -15.71 -5.91
CA ARG A 231 -17.46 -14.32 -5.89
C ARG A 231 -15.96 -14.34 -5.64
N SER A 232 -15.21 -13.59 -6.46
CA SER A 232 -13.77 -13.42 -6.33
C SER A 232 -13.36 -12.91 -4.94
N SER A 233 -12.31 -13.48 -4.35
CA SER A 233 -11.71 -13.05 -3.07
C SER A 233 -10.81 -11.82 -3.18
N ARG A 234 -10.60 -11.29 -4.40
CA ARG A 234 -9.68 -10.17 -4.69
C ARG A 234 -10.13 -8.83 -4.07
N PRO A 235 -9.19 -7.92 -3.75
CA PRO A 235 -9.49 -6.52 -3.44
C PRO A 235 -10.34 -5.87 -4.52
N ARG A 236 -11.18 -4.93 -4.09
CA ARG A 236 -11.97 -4.10 -5.00
C ARG A 236 -11.26 -2.78 -5.31
N ALA A 237 -11.75 -2.11 -6.34
CA ALA A 237 -11.23 -0.82 -6.77
C ALA A 237 -11.44 0.33 -5.76
N ASP A 238 -12.24 0.16 -4.70
CA ASP A 238 -12.38 1.12 -3.59
C ASP A 238 -11.27 0.98 -2.52
N GLN A 239 -10.27 0.13 -2.75
CA GLN A 239 -9.25 -0.23 -1.76
C GLN A 239 -7.84 -0.11 -2.32
N PHE A 240 -7.00 0.61 -1.57
CA PHE A 240 -5.64 0.96 -1.98
C PHE A 240 -4.66 0.52 -0.89
N CYS A 241 -3.49 0.03 -1.28
CA CYS A 241 -2.37 -0.15 -0.36
C CYS A 241 -1.35 0.96 -0.56
N VAL A 242 -0.79 1.42 0.55
CA VAL A 242 0.27 2.42 0.56
C VAL A 242 1.60 1.71 0.77
N TYR A 243 2.59 2.00 -0.06
CA TYR A 243 3.88 1.30 -0.10
C TYR A 243 5.07 2.22 0.17
N ASN A 244 6.02 1.72 0.97
CA ASN A 244 7.38 2.24 1.08
C ASN A 244 8.20 1.73 -0.12
N LYS A 245 8.37 2.56 -1.15
CA LYS A 245 9.02 2.20 -2.43
C LYS A 245 10.46 2.70 -2.48
N GLY A 246 11.40 1.78 -2.71
CA GLY A 246 12.80 2.07 -3.03
C GLY A 246 13.30 1.24 -4.20
N ASP A 247 14.61 1.28 -4.44
CA ASP A 247 15.25 0.60 -5.58
C ASP A 247 15.17 -0.94 -5.48
N ASP A 248 15.13 -1.47 -4.25
CA ASP A 248 15.05 -2.91 -3.97
C ASP A 248 13.61 -3.48 -3.97
N GLY A 249 12.60 -2.65 -4.23
CA GLY A 249 11.19 -3.04 -4.24
C GLY A 249 10.30 -2.11 -3.41
N LYS A 250 9.05 -2.54 -3.21
CA LYS A 250 8.02 -1.78 -2.48
C LYS A 250 7.48 -2.62 -1.33
N VAL A 251 7.46 -2.08 -0.10
CA VAL A 251 6.93 -2.81 1.08
C VAL A 251 5.60 -2.18 1.50
N PRO A 252 4.51 -2.94 1.66
CA PRO A 252 3.23 -2.38 2.06
C PRO A 252 3.30 -1.87 3.51
N ALA A 253 2.66 -0.72 3.76
CA ALA A 253 2.71 -0.02 5.05
C ALA A 253 1.32 0.06 5.71
N PHE A 254 0.28 0.39 4.95
CA PHE A 254 -1.11 0.43 5.43
C PHE A 254 -2.15 0.37 4.29
N ILE A 255 -3.40 0.06 4.63
CA ILE A 255 -4.54 0.03 3.70
C ILE A 255 -5.40 1.30 3.82
N VAL A 256 -5.87 1.80 2.69
CA VAL A 256 -6.90 2.85 2.60
C VAL A 256 -8.19 2.27 2.01
N GLY A 257 -9.31 2.48 2.71
CA GLY A 257 -10.65 2.18 2.23
C GLY A 257 -11.43 3.46 1.91
N TYR A 258 -11.67 3.74 0.63
CA TYR A 258 -12.46 4.90 0.23
C TYR A 258 -13.95 4.58 0.26
N LYS A 259 -14.75 5.51 0.81
CA LYS A 259 -16.21 5.40 0.89
C LYS A 259 -16.86 6.71 0.48
N ALA A 260 -17.63 6.68 -0.60
CA ALA A 260 -18.27 7.88 -1.11
C ALA A 260 -19.20 8.49 -0.03
N PRO A 261 -19.09 9.78 0.30
CA PRO A 261 -19.77 10.37 1.45
C PRO A 261 -21.29 10.24 1.37
N HIS A 262 -21.90 10.22 0.18
CA HIS A 262 -23.35 10.01 0.01
C HIS A 262 -23.84 8.58 0.33
N LYS A 263 -22.93 7.61 0.51
CA LYS A 263 -23.22 6.23 0.97
C LYS A 263 -22.84 6.00 2.43
N PHE A 264 -21.89 6.79 2.95
CA PHE A 264 -21.37 6.69 4.31
C PHE A 264 -20.96 8.10 4.78
N SER A 265 -21.96 8.90 5.12
CA SER A 265 -21.77 10.31 5.47
C SER A 265 -21.30 10.51 6.90
N LEU A 266 -20.79 11.71 7.21
CA LEU A 266 -20.40 12.10 8.57
C LEU A 266 -21.51 11.87 9.62
N ALA A 267 -22.80 11.93 9.23
CA ALA A 267 -23.93 11.60 10.11
C ALA A 267 -23.93 10.12 10.55
N HIS A 268 -23.70 9.18 9.62
CA HIS A 268 -23.58 7.75 9.94
C HIS A 268 -22.42 7.49 10.90
N ILE A 269 -21.28 8.17 10.68
CA ILE A 269 -20.10 8.05 11.54
C ILE A 269 -20.41 8.58 12.95
N LYS A 270 -20.99 9.78 13.06
CA LYS A 270 -21.31 10.40 14.37
C LYS A 270 -22.36 9.61 15.17
N ALA A 271 -23.35 9.01 14.51
CA ALA A 271 -24.38 8.21 15.18
C ALA A 271 -23.93 6.74 15.47
N GLY A 272 -22.95 6.23 14.71
CA GLY A 272 -22.57 4.81 14.74
C GLY A 272 -21.20 4.47 15.33
N LEU A 273 -20.23 5.39 15.32
CA LEU A 273 -18.85 5.10 15.74
C LEU A 273 -18.68 5.24 17.25
N GLN A 274 -18.45 4.11 17.90
CA GLN A 274 -18.19 3.99 19.33
C GLN A 274 -17.50 2.65 19.61
N ASP A 275 -17.05 2.44 20.85
CA ASP A 275 -16.74 1.11 21.37
C ASP A 275 -17.94 0.17 21.16
N MET A 276 -17.68 -1.00 20.55
CA MET A 276 -18.70 -1.99 20.25
C MET A 276 -18.14 -3.41 20.17
N ASP A 277 -18.88 -4.37 20.70
CA ASP A 277 -18.63 -5.80 20.47
C ASP A 277 -19.45 -6.26 19.25
N LEU A 278 -18.81 -6.93 18.29
CA LEU A 278 -19.46 -7.22 17.01
C LEU A 278 -20.54 -8.30 17.15
N ASP A 279 -20.46 -9.17 18.14
CA ASP A 279 -21.49 -10.20 18.39
C ASP A 279 -22.82 -9.53 18.77
N GLU A 280 -22.76 -8.45 19.55
CA GLU A 280 -23.93 -7.64 19.93
C GLU A 280 -24.48 -6.82 18.76
N VAL A 281 -23.60 -6.24 17.92
CA VAL A 281 -23.99 -5.40 16.77
C VAL A 281 -24.60 -6.22 15.61
N LEU A 282 -24.14 -7.46 15.43
CA LEU A 282 -24.63 -8.37 14.39
C LEU A 282 -25.98 -9.01 14.74
N CYS A 283 -26.42 -8.98 16.01
CA CYS A 283 -27.76 -9.40 16.41
C CYS A 283 -28.84 -8.51 15.77
N PHE A 284 -29.63 -9.07 14.84
CA PHE A 284 -30.78 -8.40 14.23
C PHE A 284 -32.02 -8.44 15.12
N LYS A 285 -32.76 -7.32 15.17
CA LYS A 285 -34.07 -7.18 15.84
C LYS A 285 -35.08 -6.58 14.86
N GLU A 286 -36.35 -7.00 14.93
CA GLU A 286 -37.41 -6.57 14.00
C GLU A 286 -37.74 -5.06 14.05
N ARG A 287 -37.32 -4.36 15.11
CA ARG A 287 -37.40 -2.91 15.24
C ARG A 287 -36.11 -2.40 15.88
N GLU A 288 -35.36 -1.62 15.13
CA GLU A 288 -34.08 -1.06 15.56
C GLU A 288 -34.10 0.46 15.46
N SER A 289 -33.36 1.14 16.33
CA SER A 289 -33.16 2.58 16.18
C SER A 289 -32.18 2.85 15.03
N PRO A 290 -32.27 4.04 14.39
CA PRO A 290 -31.29 4.45 13.39
C PRO A 290 -29.84 4.38 13.90
N GLU A 291 -29.60 4.62 15.19
CA GLU A 291 -28.28 4.47 15.83
C GLU A 291 -27.74 3.04 15.75
N VAL A 292 -28.56 2.02 16.03
CA VAL A 292 -28.15 0.60 15.94
C VAL A 292 -27.78 0.23 14.51
N ILE A 293 -28.54 0.73 13.54
CA ILE A 293 -28.26 0.51 12.12
C ILE A 293 -27.00 1.28 11.70
N CYS A 294 -26.78 2.52 12.16
CA CYS A 294 -25.54 3.28 11.93
C CYS A 294 -24.32 2.57 12.52
N ARG A 295 -24.39 2.07 13.77
CA ARG A 295 -23.32 1.25 14.39
C ARG A 295 -22.98 0.05 13.51
N ARG A 296 -23.99 -0.64 12.99
CA ARG A 296 -23.82 -1.81 12.12
C ARG A 296 -23.20 -1.44 10.76
N VAL A 297 -23.57 -0.31 10.17
CA VAL A 297 -22.95 0.20 8.93
C VAL A 297 -21.48 0.58 9.17
N VAL A 298 -21.17 1.30 10.25
CA VAL A 298 -19.79 1.65 10.65
C VAL A 298 -18.96 0.37 10.88
N ALA A 299 -19.50 -0.60 11.62
CA ALA A 299 -18.85 -1.88 11.85
C ALA A 299 -18.57 -2.65 10.54
N ALA A 300 -19.50 -2.61 9.58
CA ALA A 300 -19.32 -3.24 8.27
C ALA A 300 -18.21 -2.56 7.45
N VAL A 301 -18.14 -1.23 7.46
CA VAL A 301 -17.11 -0.45 6.78
C VAL A 301 -15.72 -0.69 7.39
N ILE A 302 -15.62 -0.69 8.73
CA ILE A 302 -14.38 -1.00 9.44
C ILE A 302 -13.96 -2.45 9.18
N THR A 303 -14.88 -3.41 9.29
CA THR A 303 -14.65 -4.84 8.98
C THR A 303 -14.12 -5.03 7.56
N GLN A 304 -14.69 -4.32 6.58
CA GLN A 304 -14.19 -4.38 5.20
C GLN A 304 -12.70 -4.00 5.11
N THR A 305 -12.23 -3.00 5.84
CA THR A 305 -10.82 -2.54 5.80
C THR A 305 -9.92 -3.44 6.65
N PHE A 306 -10.37 -3.78 7.86
CA PHE A 306 -9.72 -4.70 8.80
C PHE A 306 -9.34 -6.03 8.14
N SER A 307 -10.24 -6.63 7.35
CA SER A 307 -9.96 -7.90 6.67
C SER A 307 -8.72 -7.84 5.76
N TYR A 308 -8.44 -6.71 5.09
CA TYR A 308 -7.22 -6.55 4.28
C TYR A 308 -6.01 -6.22 5.13
N MET A 309 -6.17 -5.56 6.27
CA MET A 309 -5.08 -5.38 7.24
C MET A 309 -4.60 -6.75 7.76
N ILE A 310 -5.53 -7.65 8.12
CA ILE A 310 -5.21 -9.02 8.53
C ILE A 310 -4.54 -9.80 7.38
N HIS A 311 -5.15 -9.82 6.19
CA HIS A 311 -4.61 -10.58 5.06
C HIS A 311 -3.26 -10.03 4.55
N GLY A 312 -3.03 -8.72 4.64
CA GLY A 312 -1.74 -8.09 4.30
C GLY A 312 -0.69 -8.13 5.41
N GLY A 313 -1.03 -8.58 6.62
CA GLY A 313 -0.13 -8.54 7.78
C GLY A 313 0.22 -7.12 8.24
N LEU A 314 -0.72 -6.18 8.09
CA LEU A 314 -0.50 -4.75 8.32
C LEU A 314 -1.08 -4.31 9.66
N GLU A 315 -0.30 -3.52 10.40
CA GLU A 315 -0.73 -2.94 11.68
C GLU A 315 -1.75 -1.82 11.49
N TYR A 316 -1.60 -1.03 10.42
CA TYR A 316 -2.30 0.23 10.23
C TYR A 316 -3.19 0.24 8.98
N GLY A 317 -4.22 1.08 9.03
CA GLY A 317 -5.07 1.43 7.90
C GLY A 317 -5.95 2.63 8.21
N TYR A 318 -6.71 3.12 7.24
CA TYR A 318 -7.79 4.06 7.52
C TYR A 318 -8.95 3.95 6.52
N VAL A 319 -10.12 4.41 6.95
CA VAL A 319 -11.28 4.67 6.08
C VAL A 319 -11.39 6.17 5.86
N CYS A 320 -11.59 6.58 4.60
CA CYS A 320 -11.76 7.99 4.23
C CYS A 320 -13.07 8.23 3.47
N THR A 321 -13.78 9.30 3.84
CA THR A 321 -14.99 9.81 3.15
C THR A 321 -14.79 11.19 2.51
N GLY A 322 -13.57 11.74 2.56
CA GLY A 322 -13.25 13.13 2.26
C GLY A 322 -13.51 14.05 3.45
N GLU A 323 -14.69 13.95 4.06
CA GLU A 323 -15.06 14.72 5.26
C GLU A 323 -14.39 14.19 6.54
N ALA A 324 -14.19 12.88 6.63
CA ALA A 324 -13.73 12.20 7.84
C ALA A 324 -12.72 11.08 7.54
N PHE A 325 -11.79 10.91 8.48
CA PHE A 325 -10.76 9.88 8.49
C PHE A 325 -10.93 9.04 9.76
N ILE A 326 -11.22 7.75 9.59
CA ILE A 326 -11.24 6.77 10.68
C ILE A 326 -9.92 6.00 10.59
N PHE A 327 -8.92 6.42 11.36
CA PHE A 327 -7.64 5.74 11.46
C PHE A 327 -7.78 4.46 12.27
N LEU A 328 -7.15 3.38 11.81
CA LEU A 328 -7.27 2.03 12.37
C LEU A 328 -5.91 1.46 12.75
N ARG A 329 -5.88 0.70 13.85
CA ARG A 329 -4.75 -0.13 14.27
C ARG A 329 -5.23 -1.52 14.70
N VAL A 330 -4.49 -2.56 14.33
CA VAL A 330 -4.64 -3.92 14.86
C VAL A 330 -3.34 -4.31 15.53
N LEU A 331 -3.36 -4.66 16.81
CA LEU A 331 -2.14 -5.02 17.53
C LEU A 331 -1.57 -6.37 17.05
N HIS A 332 -0.31 -6.64 17.41
CA HIS A 332 0.34 -7.89 17.01
C HIS A 332 -0.16 -9.08 17.83
N ASP A 333 -0.33 -8.88 19.14
CA ASP A 333 -0.77 -9.87 20.12
C ASP A 333 -2.29 -10.07 20.18
N ASP A 334 -3.08 -9.01 19.95
CA ASP A 334 -4.53 -9.09 19.78
C ASP A 334 -4.97 -8.76 18.34
N PRO A 335 -5.02 -9.74 17.42
CA PRO A 335 -5.61 -9.57 16.10
C PRO A 335 -7.14 -9.47 16.13
N SER A 336 -7.82 -9.72 17.27
CA SER A 336 -9.28 -9.74 17.39
C SER A 336 -9.89 -8.37 17.69
N THR A 337 -9.08 -7.40 18.14
CA THR A 337 -9.50 -6.02 18.37
C THR A 337 -8.93 -5.10 17.29
N VAL A 338 -9.77 -4.23 16.74
CA VAL A 338 -9.34 -3.08 15.95
C VAL A 338 -9.58 -1.80 16.73
N TYR A 339 -8.52 -1.01 16.87
CA TYR A 339 -8.53 0.28 17.53
C TYR A 339 -8.81 1.38 16.50
N TYR A 340 -9.66 2.36 16.83
CA TYR A 340 -10.04 3.43 15.92
C TYR A 340 -9.75 4.84 16.50
N TYR A 341 -9.41 5.79 15.64
CA TYR A 341 -9.40 7.22 15.96
C TYR A 341 -10.12 8.01 14.87
N LEU A 342 -11.03 8.91 15.25
CA LEU A 342 -11.78 9.76 14.32
C LEU A 342 -11.15 11.16 14.22
N SER A 343 -10.74 11.53 13.01
CA SER A 343 -10.42 12.91 12.62
C SER A 343 -11.47 13.44 11.65
N VAL A 344 -11.86 14.71 11.83
CA VAL A 344 -12.81 15.44 10.98
C VAL A 344 -12.18 16.81 10.70
N PRO A 345 -11.27 16.92 9.71
CA PRO A 345 -10.37 18.07 9.60
C PRO A 345 -11.07 19.43 9.47
N GLU A 346 -12.25 19.50 8.84
CA GLU A 346 -13.05 20.73 8.80
C GLU A 346 -13.53 21.18 10.19
N ALA A 347 -13.92 20.24 11.06
CA ALA A 347 -14.35 20.53 12.43
C ALA A 347 -13.16 20.71 13.41
N ASP A 348 -12.05 20.04 13.15
CA ASP A 348 -10.84 20.09 13.98
C ASP A 348 -10.02 21.36 13.74
N VAL A 349 -9.92 21.80 12.49
CA VAL A 349 -9.15 22.99 12.07
C VAL A 349 -10.04 24.21 11.89
N GLY A 350 -11.16 24.08 11.17
CA GLY A 350 -11.96 25.19 10.69
C GLY A 350 -11.44 25.81 9.39
N SER A 351 -11.82 27.06 9.11
CA SER A 351 -11.48 27.78 7.88
C SER A 351 -10.06 28.31 7.81
N THR A 352 -9.34 28.36 8.94
CA THR A 352 -7.95 28.81 9.04
C THR A 352 -7.19 27.89 9.99
N THR A 353 -5.91 27.61 9.71
CA THR A 353 -5.10 26.73 10.57
C THR A 353 -4.59 27.40 11.84
N GLY A 354 -4.72 28.73 11.94
CA GLY A 354 -4.05 29.54 12.96
C GLY A 354 -2.55 29.73 12.71
N TRP A 355 -2.00 29.20 11.61
CA TRP A 355 -0.60 29.42 11.25
C TRP A 355 -0.32 30.89 10.89
N THR A 356 0.85 31.37 11.31
CA THR A 356 1.41 32.69 11.05
C THR A 356 2.90 32.55 10.77
N ASP A 357 3.54 33.61 10.25
CA ASP A 357 5.00 33.65 10.10
C ASP A 357 5.75 33.63 11.46
N ASN A 358 5.05 33.70 12.60
CA ASN A 358 5.67 33.65 13.93
C ASN A 358 5.86 32.19 14.40
N PRO A 359 7.10 31.71 14.59
CA PRO A 359 7.41 30.31 14.91
C PRO A 359 6.84 29.81 16.26
N ASP A 360 6.51 30.72 17.17
CA ASP A 360 6.04 30.40 18.52
C ASP A 360 4.50 30.30 18.65
N ASP A 361 3.74 30.79 17.66
CA ASP A 361 2.26 30.84 17.70
C ASP A 361 1.63 29.43 17.69
N ASP A 362 0.54 29.27 18.45
CA ASP A 362 -0.24 28.04 18.48
C ASP A 362 -1.07 27.90 17.20
N ASN A 363 -0.90 26.76 16.52
CA ASN A 363 -1.53 26.44 15.24
C ASN A 363 -2.10 25.01 15.24
N ARG A 364 -2.88 24.69 14.20
CA ARG A 364 -3.59 23.41 14.03
C ARG A 364 -3.11 22.62 12.81
N LEU A 365 -1.88 22.87 12.34
CA LEU A 365 -1.36 22.25 11.12
C LEU A 365 -1.33 20.71 11.18
N HIS A 366 -1.04 20.14 12.35
CA HIS A 366 -1.09 18.71 12.59
C HIS A 366 -2.50 18.11 12.43
N LEU A 367 -3.57 18.88 12.68
CA LEU A 367 -4.96 18.43 12.59
C LEU A 367 -5.55 18.52 11.16
N THR A 368 -4.84 19.16 10.23
CA THR A 368 -5.23 19.17 8.80
C THR A 368 -5.25 17.76 8.24
N ALA A 369 -6.07 17.51 7.21
CA ALA A 369 -6.13 16.19 6.56
C ALA A 369 -4.75 15.71 6.10
N LEU A 370 -3.99 16.62 5.47
CA LEU A 370 -2.62 16.36 5.03
C LEU A 370 -1.67 16.09 6.20
N GLY A 371 -1.75 16.86 7.28
CA GLY A 371 -0.94 16.67 8.47
C GLY A 371 -1.19 15.32 9.15
N GLN A 372 -2.48 14.97 9.36
CA GLN A 372 -2.88 13.68 9.93
C GLN A 372 -2.36 12.50 9.10
N VAL A 373 -2.56 12.51 7.78
CA VAL A 373 -2.15 11.42 6.89
C VAL A 373 -0.62 11.37 6.73
N LEU A 374 0.08 12.51 6.71
CA LEU A 374 1.54 12.55 6.67
C LEU A 374 2.16 11.87 7.89
N ALA A 375 1.80 12.30 9.10
CA ALA A 375 2.36 11.75 10.32
C ALA A 375 1.91 10.28 10.56
N PHE A 376 0.67 9.94 10.16
CA PHE A 376 0.20 8.55 10.12
C PHE A 376 1.07 7.68 9.20
N THR A 377 1.40 8.20 8.01
CA THR A 377 2.26 7.51 7.04
C THR A 377 3.67 7.32 7.61
N LEU A 378 4.29 8.38 8.15
CA LEU A 378 5.62 8.30 8.76
C LEU A 378 5.70 7.31 9.93
N ARG A 379 4.63 7.17 10.73
CA ARG A 379 4.50 6.08 11.73
C ARG A 379 4.41 4.71 11.07
N ALA A 380 3.54 4.55 10.08
CA ALA A 380 3.32 3.26 9.43
C ALA A 380 4.56 2.71 8.69
N LEU A 381 5.37 3.59 8.09
CA LEU A 381 6.61 3.21 7.38
C LEU A 381 7.70 2.62 8.28
N GLN A 382 7.65 2.87 9.59
CA GLN A 382 8.58 2.32 10.59
C GLN A 382 8.23 0.89 11.02
N VAL A 383 6.99 0.43 10.80
CA VAL A 383 6.54 -0.89 11.23
C VAL A 383 6.74 -1.91 10.11
N SER A 384 7.35 -3.05 10.46
CA SER A 384 7.53 -4.17 9.53
C SER A 384 6.23 -4.95 9.33
N THR A 385 5.99 -5.40 8.10
CA THR A 385 4.91 -6.34 7.76
C THR A 385 5.01 -7.63 8.57
N ARG A 386 3.88 -8.10 9.08
CA ARG A 386 3.75 -9.38 9.78
C ARG A 386 3.81 -10.52 8.77
N ASP A 387 4.41 -11.64 9.16
CA ASP A 387 4.66 -12.74 8.23
C ASP A 387 3.46 -13.67 8.04
N ILE A 388 3.61 -14.59 7.09
CA ILE A 388 2.56 -15.53 6.64
C ILE A 388 2.07 -16.43 7.79
N ALA A 389 2.90 -16.67 8.80
CA ALA A 389 2.48 -17.47 9.95
C ALA A 389 1.51 -16.69 10.84
N TRP A 390 1.81 -15.41 11.09
CA TRP A 390 0.93 -14.51 11.82
C TRP A 390 -0.41 -14.31 11.09
N THR A 391 -0.39 -14.07 9.78
CA THR A 391 -1.64 -13.85 9.01
C THR A 391 -2.50 -15.11 8.97
N ASN A 392 -1.90 -16.29 8.82
CA ASN A 392 -2.60 -17.57 8.88
C ASN A 392 -3.19 -17.85 10.28
N LEU A 393 -2.44 -17.55 11.35
CA LEU A 393 -2.91 -17.71 12.74
C LEU A 393 -4.09 -16.78 13.04
N ALA A 394 -3.96 -15.49 12.69
CA ALA A 394 -5.03 -14.51 12.83
C ALA A 394 -6.28 -14.95 12.03
N ALA A 395 -6.13 -15.31 10.76
CA ALA A 395 -7.24 -15.80 9.94
C ALA A 395 -7.91 -17.08 10.47
N SER A 396 -7.18 -17.96 11.17
CA SER A 396 -7.77 -19.15 11.79
C SER A 396 -8.51 -18.88 13.10
N ASN A 397 -8.23 -17.77 13.76
CA ASN A 397 -8.84 -17.39 15.05
C ASN A 397 -9.99 -16.38 14.89
N LEU A 398 -10.06 -15.69 13.75
CA LEU A 398 -11.07 -14.67 13.46
C LEU A 398 -12.32 -15.29 12.82
N GLU A 399 -13.48 -14.83 13.27
CA GLU A 399 -14.73 -15.19 12.64
C GLU A 399 -14.95 -14.49 11.30
N THR A 400 -15.88 -15.03 10.52
CA THR A 400 -16.33 -14.44 9.28
C THR A 400 -17.61 -13.64 9.49
N TRP A 401 -17.73 -12.49 8.84
CA TRP A 401 -18.94 -11.68 8.82
C TRP A 401 -20.02 -12.35 7.96
N VAL A 402 -21.06 -12.90 8.61
CA VAL A 402 -22.17 -13.63 7.99
C VAL A 402 -23.49 -12.91 8.25
N MET A 403 -23.91 -12.06 7.30
CA MET A 403 -25.17 -11.31 7.36
C MET A 403 -25.59 -10.90 5.93
N VAL A 404 -26.88 -11.04 5.59
CA VAL A 404 -27.40 -10.73 4.23
C VAL A 404 -27.91 -9.29 4.16
N TYR A 405 -27.10 -8.39 3.63
CA TYR A 405 -27.27 -6.93 3.74
C TYR A 405 -28.19 -6.24 2.71
N ASP A 406 -28.95 -6.97 1.89
CA ASP A 406 -29.70 -6.39 0.76
C ASP A 406 -31.04 -5.70 1.14
N LYS A 407 -31.33 -5.46 2.43
CA LYS A 407 -32.56 -4.78 2.90
C LYS A 407 -32.35 -3.54 3.78
N LEU A 408 -31.36 -3.56 4.67
CA LEU A 408 -31.25 -2.58 5.77
C LEU A 408 -30.76 -1.17 5.38
N LEU A 409 -30.21 -1.01 4.18
CA LEU A 409 -29.63 0.28 3.71
C LEU A 409 -30.59 1.09 2.84
N ASP A 410 -31.60 0.45 2.25
CA ASP A 410 -32.71 1.15 1.59
C ASP A 410 -33.76 1.62 2.63
N GLU A 411 -33.59 1.25 3.91
CA GLU A 411 -34.53 1.53 5.02
C GLU A 411 -34.22 2.82 5.81
N ILE A 412 -33.05 3.46 5.63
CA ILE A 412 -32.73 4.73 6.30
C ILE A 412 -32.44 5.84 5.29
N SER A 413 -33.27 6.88 5.34
CA SER A 413 -32.95 8.19 4.81
C SER A 413 -32.01 8.92 5.78
N GLU A 414 -31.02 9.66 5.28
CA GLU A 414 -30.15 10.52 6.13
C GLU A 414 -30.93 11.55 6.96
N LYS A 415 -32.18 11.83 6.58
CA LYS A 415 -33.11 12.69 7.35
C LYS A 415 -33.71 12.02 8.59
N GLU A 416 -33.59 10.70 8.69
CA GLU A 416 -34.10 9.85 9.79
C GLU A 416 -32.98 9.44 10.74
N ILE A 417 -31.72 9.58 10.34
CA ILE A 417 -30.59 9.60 11.27
C ILE A 417 -30.82 10.79 12.20
N PRO A 418 -30.90 10.61 13.53
CA PRO A 418 -31.05 11.72 14.46
C PRO A 418 -29.97 12.77 14.18
N SER A 419 -30.37 14.04 14.13
CA SER A 419 -29.42 15.15 14.22
C SER A 419 -28.87 15.21 15.64
N SER A 420 -28.04 14.22 16.00
CA SER A 420 -27.44 14.14 17.32
C SER A 420 -26.57 15.37 17.51
N ASP A 421 -26.88 16.17 18.53
CA ASP A 421 -25.89 17.08 19.10
C ASP A 421 -24.65 16.26 19.42
N PHE A 422 -23.59 16.53 18.67
CA PHE A 422 -22.41 15.67 18.60
C PHE A 422 -21.81 15.43 19.98
N LYS A 423 -21.83 14.16 20.41
CA LYS A 423 -20.82 13.61 21.32
C LYS A 423 -19.79 12.87 20.45
N PRO A 424 -18.49 12.90 20.79
CA PRO A 424 -17.99 13.09 22.14
C PRO A 424 -17.00 14.27 22.27
N PRO A 425 -16.52 14.50 23.50
CA PRO A 425 -15.08 14.40 23.67
C PRO A 425 -14.73 13.25 24.60
N THR A 426 -14.20 12.19 24.02
CA THR A 426 -13.16 11.41 24.69
C THR A 426 -11.99 12.37 24.92
N TRP A 427 -11.49 12.37 26.16
CA TRP A 427 -10.57 13.40 26.67
C TRP A 427 -9.36 13.61 25.74
N SER A 428 -8.84 12.50 25.20
CA SER A 428 -7.81 12.37 24.17
C SER A 428 -7.95 13.34 22.99
N ARG A 429 -9.14 13.41 22.34
CA ARG A 429 -9.38 14.27 21.17
C ARG A 429 -9.36 15.75 21.55
N ASN A 430 -9.97 16.11 22.69
CA ASN A 430 -9.94 17.49 23.20
C ASN A 430 -8.54 17.94 23.61
N GLU A 431 -7.75 17.04 24.18
CA GLU A 431 -6.34 17.28 24.52
C GLU A 431 -5.51 17.49 23.25
N TYR A 432 -5.66 16.61 22.25
CA TYR A 432 -4.97 16.73 20.97
C TYR A 432 -5.24 18.06 20.25
N CYS A 433 -6.51 18.48 20.21
CA CYS A 433 -6.91 19.76 19.61
C CYS A 433 -6.39 21.01 20.34
N ARG A 434 -5.85 20.86 21.56
CA ARG A 434 -5.19 21.94 22.34
C ARG A 434 -3.67 21.94 22.20
N THR A 435 -3.07 20.89 21.64
CA THR A 435 -1.63 20.84 21.37
C THR A 435 -1.30 21.51 20.05
N SER A 436 -0.09 22.04 19.92
CA SER A 436 0.47 22.57 18.67
C SER A 436 1.92 22.08 18.53
N PRO A 437 2.14 20.82 18.08
CA PRO A 437 3.48 20.24 17.97
C PRO A 437 4.27 20.77 16.76
N VAL A 438 3.59 21.37 15.77
CA VAL A 438 4.24 21.98 14.59
C VAL A 438 4.77 23.37 14.96
N LYS A 439 5.99 23.42 15.54
CA LYS A 439 6.71 24.67 15.86
C LYS A 439 8.11 24.63 15.28
N THR A 440 8.51 25.68 14.56
CA THR A 440 9.79 25.75 13.83
C THR A 440 10.99 26.14 14.69
N ARG A 441 10.80 26.26 16.01
CA ARG A 441 11.89 26.45 16.97
C ARG A 441 11.65 25.63 18.23
N SER A 442 12.53 24.68 18.52
CA SER A 442 12.51 23.95 19.78
C SER A 442 12.88 24.89 20.94
N LYS A 443 12.07 24.90 22.00
CA LYS A 443 12.45 25.56 23.26
C LYS A 443 13.66 24.82 23.85
N PRO A 444 14.76 25.50 24.22
CA PRO A 444 15.85 24.84 24.92
C PRO A 444 15.33 24.28 26.25
N THR A 445 15.67 23.03 26.53
CA THR A 445 15.18 22.26 27.69
C THR A 445 15.70 22.87 28.99
N GLY A 446 14.96 23.82 29.59
CA GLY A 446 15.53 24.63 30.67
C GLY A 446 14.61 25.64 31.34
N ALA A 447 13.36 25.28 31.67
CA ALA A 447 12.53 26.06 32.59
C ALA A 447 11.50 25.19 33.32
N ALA A 448 11.92 24.52 34.40
CA ALA A 448 10.98 24.19 35.46
C ALA A 448 10.61 25.51 36.17
N SER A 449 9.41 26.03 35.90
CA SER A 449 8.87 27.19 36.60
C SER A 449 7.49 26.87 37.16
N CYS A 450 7.42 26.84 38.48
CA CYS A 450 6.20 26.54 39.23
C CYS A 450 5.41 27.82 39.47
N CYS A 451 4.09 27.75 39.30
CA CYS A 451 3.10 28.72 39.83
C CYS A 451 3.16 30.14 39.20
N SER A 452 2.03 30.82 38.98
CA SER A 452 0.99 31.02 39.99
C SER A 452 -0.39 31.22 39.37
N SER A 453 -1.41 30.61 39.99
CA SER A 453 -2.81 30.92 39.72
C SER A 453 -3.18 32.28 40.30
N GLN A 454 -3.51 33.26 39.45
CA GLN A 454 -4.24 34.46 39.88
C GLN A 454 -5.70 34.34 39.46
N LYS A 455 -6.52 33.74 40.33
CA LYS A 455 -7.96 33.99 40.33
C LYS A 455 -8.22 35.25 41.14
N THR A 456 -8.56 36.34 40.46
CA THR A 456 -9.22 37.48 41.08
C THR A 456 -10.67 37.09 41.36
N THR A 457 -11.03 36.97 42.64
CA THR A 457 -12.44 36.91 43.09
C THR A 457 -12.73 38.12 43.95
N SER A 458 -13.83 38.80 43.64
CA SER A 458 -14.37 39.95 44.37
C SER A 458 -14.93 39.55 45.75
N SER A 459 -14.97 40.53 46.66
CA SER A 459 -15.20 40.37 48.10
C SER A 459 -16.67 40.20 48.55
N ARG A 460 -16.81 39.96 49.88
CA ARG A 460 -18.01 39.82 50.75
C ARG A 460 -18.48 38.36 50.91
N CYS A 461 -18.80 37.87 52.11
CA CYS A 461 -19.00 38.52 53.44
C CYS A 461 -18.66 37.56 54.60
N ASP A 462 -18.60 38.12 55.82
CA ASP A 462 -18.18 37.51 57.09
C ASP A 462 -19.18 36.47 57.67
N ASP A 463 -18.68 35.50 58.45
CA ASP A 463 -18.89 35.40 59.93
C ASP A 463 -18.22 34.11 60.52
N ASP A 464 -18.02 34.10 61.84
CA ASP A 464 -17.23 33.16 62.69
C ASP A 464 -17.77 31.68 62.74
N VAL A 465 -17.13 30.63 63.31
CA VAL A 465 -16.45 30.46 64.63
C VAL A 465 -15.42 29.28 64.64
N GLU A 466 -14.59 29.23 65.70
CA GLU A 466 -13.42 28.36 65.98
C GLU A 466 -13.64 26.82 66.11
N ASP A 467 -12.65 26.04 65.64
CA ASP A 467 -11.86 24.97 66.33
C ASP A 467 -10.74 24.46 65.36
N GLY A 468 -9.52 24.02 65.74
CA GLY A 468 -8.89 23.85 67.05
C GLY A 468 -7.35 23.56 67.03
N PHE A 469 -6.83 23.18 68.20
CA PHE A 469 -5.45 22.83 68.60
C PHE A 469 -5.03 21.36 68.25
N ASP A 470 -3.78 20.86 68.20
CA ASP A 470 -2.38 21.34 68.36
C ASP A 470 -1.40 20.30 67.66
N PRO A 471 -0.09 20.56 67.42
CA PRO A 471 0.81 19.69 66.64
C PRO A 471 1.91 18.95 67.46
N SER A 472 2.96 18.43 66.78
CA SER A 472 4.27 17.92 67.28
C SER A 472 4.32 16.39 67.61
N THR A 473 5.40 15.60 67.47
CA THR A 473 6.86 15.83 67.19
C THR A 473 7.55 14.56 66.54
N PRO A 474 8.90 14.27 66.50
CA PRO A 474 9.57 13.83 65.25
C PRO A 474 10.41 12.51 65.33
N SER A 475 11.14 12.13 64.25
CA SER A 475 12.58 11.70 64.31
C SER A 475 13.26 11.29 62.97
N ARG A 476 14.33 12.05 62.65
CA ARG A 476 15.60 11.82 61.87
C ARG A 476 15.82 10.80 60.70
N PRO A 477 16.82 11.06 59.82
CA PRO A 477 17.13 10.34 58.56
C PRO A 477 18.46 9.50 58.67
N PRO A 478 19.15 9.00 57.60
CA PRO A 478 19.55 9.62 56.30
C PRO A 478 18.89 8.89 55.08
N GLN A 479 19.31 8.88 53.79
CA GLN A 479 20.53 9.33 53.09
C GLN A 479 20.28 9.56 51.55
N ALA A 480 21.26 10.14 50.84
CA ALA A 480 21.42 10.22 49.36
C ALA A 480 22.94 10.01 49.06
N PRO A 481 23.47 9.68 47.84
CA PRO A 481 23.26 10.32 46.51
C PRO A 481 23.00 9.32 45.33
N ARG A 482 22.47 9.64 44.12
CA ARG A 482 22.72 10.67 43.07
C ARG A 482 23.75 10.22 41.99
N ILE A 483 23.45 10.47 40.69
CA ILE A 483 24.36 10.54 39.49
C ILE A 483 24.75 9.18 38.83
N ARG A 484 24.98 9.02 37.50
CA ARG A 484 24.44 9.58 36.22
C ARG A 484 25.24 8.97 35.02
N ASN A 485 24.61 8.74 33.86
CA ASN A 485 25.20 8.58 32.51
C ASN A 485 26.05 7.27 32.26
N PRO A 486 26.63 7.01 31.05
CA PRO A 486 26.09 5.99 30.13
C PRO A 486 27.14 4.96 29.64
N PRO A 487 26.76 3.92 28.85
CA PRO A 487 27.74 3.02 28.24
C PRO A 487 28.19 3.50 26.85
N THR A 488 29.46 3.86 26.74
CA THR A 488 30.21 3.99 25.49
C THR A 488 30.45 2.62 24.83
N SER A 489 30.73 2.62 23.53
CA SER A 489 31.10 1.45 22.74
C SER A 489 32.44 0.84 23.18
N SER A 490 32.50 -0.49 23.31
CA SER A 490 33.71 -1.27 23.04
C SER A 490 33.39 -2.76 22.86
N SER A 491 34.21 -3.43 22.04
CA SER A 491 34.04 -4.79 21.55
C SER A 491 34.72 -5.82 22.46
N ILE A 492 34.26 -7.10 22.46
CA ILE A 492 35.05 -8.35 22.28
C ILE A 492 34.37 -9.61 22.89
N SER A 493 34.32 -10.67 22.06
CA SER A 493 34.17 -12.13 22.34
C SER A 493 33.04 -12.70 23.23
N ALA A 494 32.09 -13.34 22.56
CA ALA A 494 31.71 -14.75 22.68
C ALA A 494 31.57 -15.42 24.07
N ALA A 495 30.32 -15.75 24.40
CA ALA A 495 29.95 -17.02 25.02
C ALA A 495 28.74 -17.59 24.27
N GLU A 496 28.89 -18.75 23.62
CA GLU A 496 27.82 -19.39 22.86
C GLU A 496 26.93 -20.26 23.78
N THR A 497 25.62 -20.01 23.81
CA THR A 497 24.65 -21.11 24.05
C THR A 497 23.26 -20.83 23.45
N SER A 498 22.90 -21.62 22.43
CA SER A 498 21.53 -22.08 22.13
C SER A 498 20.34 -21.10 22.01
N GLN A 499 20.49 -19.91 21.41
CA GLN A 499 19.33 -19.10 20.94
C GLN A 499 19.38 -18.67 19.45
N SER A 500 20.45 -18.98 18.70
CA SER A 500 20.76 -18.30 17.43
C SER A 500 20.15 -18.89 16.13
N SER A 501 19.22 -19.85 16.19
CA SER A 501 18.73 -20.54 14.97
C SER A 501 17.48 -19.90 14.35
N ARG A 502 16.51 -19.45 15.16
CA ARG A 502 15.17 -19.04 14.67
C ARG A 502 15.14 -17.70 13.92
N SER A 503 15.99 -16.74 14.26
CA SER A 503 16.02 -15.42 13.60
C SER A 503 16.83 -15.36 12.30
N LYS A 504 17.48 -16.47 11.90
CA LYS A 504 18.44 -16.46 10.78
C LYS A 504 17.85 -16.36 9.38
N GLY A 505 16.59 -16.77 9.13
CA GLY A 505 16.08 -16.93 7.75
C GLY A 505 15.88 -15.62 6.99
N LYS A 506 15.31 -14.61 7.65
CA LYS A 506 15.09 -13.28 7.05
C LYS A 506 16.41 -12.66 6.57
N SER A 507 17.51 -12.83 7.32
CA SER A 507 18.86 -12.35 6.97
C SER A 507 19.74 -13.34 6.19
N ARG A 508 19.37 -14.62 6.07
CA ARG A 508 20.16 -15.66 5.38
C ARG A 508 20.30 -15.36 3.88
N GLN A 509 21.49 -15.56 3.33
CA GLN A 509 21.76 -15.39 1.90
C GLN A 509 21.21 -16.58 1.09
N TYR A 510 20.94 -16.36 -0.20
CA TYR A 510 20.47 -17.42 -1.10
C TYR A 510 21.58 -18.45 -1.37
N CYS A 511 21.18 -19.69 -1.64
CA CYS A 511 22.09 -20.73 -2.11
C CYS A 511 22.48 -20.46 -3.57
N THR A 512 23.75 -20.72 -3.91
CA THR A 512 24.24 -20.51 -5.28
C THR A 512 23.53 -21.43 -6.28
N GLN A 513 23.42 -20.97 -7.53
CA GLN A 513 22.88 -21.77 -8.64
C GLN A 513 23.62 -23.12 -8.78
N GLN A 514 24.95 -23.14 -8.56
CA GLN A 514 25.75 -24.37 -8.61
C GLN A 514 25.40 -25.33 -7.46
N CYS A 515 25.19 -24.83 -6.24
CA CYS A 515 24.72 -25.61 -5.09
C CYS A 515 23.35 -26.25 -5.36
N LEU A 516 22.40 -25.49 -5.92
CA LEU A 516 21.06 -26.00 -6.22
C LEU A 516 21.06 -26.99 -7.39
N ARG A 517 21.91 -26.80 -8.41
CA ARG A 517 22.12 -27.81 -9.46
C ARG A 517 22.79 -29.08 -8.92
N GLY A 518 23.66 -28.94 -7.92
CA GLY A 518 24.29 -30.05 -7.21
C GLY A 518 23.30 -30.92 -6.43
N LEU A 519 22.32 -30.28 -5.79
CA LEU A 519 21.20 -30.96 -5.12
C LEU A 519 20.38 -31.83 -6.09
N ILE A 520 20.11 -31.34 -7.31
CA ILE A 520 19.35 -32.08 -8.33
C ILE A 520 20.16 -33.26 -8.89
N THR A 521 21.46 -33.05 -9.13
CA THR A 521 22.33 -34.04 -9.79
C THR A 521 23.03 -35.01 -8.82
N GLY A 522 22.92 -34.78 -7.50
CA GLY A 522 23.64 -35.54 -6.49
C GLY A 522 25.16 -35.33 -6.52
N SER A 523 25.62 -34.14 -6.95
CA SER A 523 27.04 -33.82 -7.03
C SER A 523 27.66 -33.51 -5.65
N GLN A 524 28.96 -33.22 -5.64
CA GLN A 524 29.61 -32.62 -4.48
C GLN A 524 29.01 -31.25 -4.15
N LEU A 525 29.10 -30.85 -2.88
CA LEU A 525 28.67 -29.55 -2.38
C LEU A 525 29.49 -28.39 -2.98
N ASP A 526 28.83 -27.31 -3.38
CA ASP A 526 29.50 -26.07 -3.74
C ASP A 526 30.02 -25.34 -2.50
N ARG A 527 31.35 -25.33 -2.32
CA ARG A 527 32.04 -24.66 -1.21
C ARG A 527 31.91 -23.12 -1.24
N LYS A 528 31.39 -22.51 -2.32
CA LYS A 528 31.04 -21.09 -2.39
C LYS A 528 29.64 -20.77 -1.85
N CYS A 529 28.79 -21.77 -1.58
CA CYS A 529 27.46 -21.53 -1.06
C CYS A 529 27.54 -21.00 0.40
N PRO A 530 26.90 -19.85 0.74
CA PRO A 530 26.94 -19.30 2.09
C PRO A 530 26.29 -20.20 3.14
N ASN A 531 25.46 -21.15 2.70
CA ASN A 531 24.72 -22.09 3.54
C ASN A 531 25.32 -23.51 3.52
N VAL A 532 26.49 -23.71 2.89
CA VAL A 532 27.04 -25.05 2.58
C VAL A 532 27.13 -25.98 3.79
N MET A 533 27.43 -25.43 4.99
CA MET A 533 27.61 -26.23 6.20
C MET A 533 26.32 -26.87 6.72
N ASP A 534 25.15 -26.34 6.37
CA ASP A 534 23.85 -26.89 6.77
C ASP A 534 23.33 -27.95 5.77
N HIS A 535 23.99 -28.11 4.61
CA HIS A 535 23.54 -28.99 3.53
C HIS A 535 24.11 -30.43 3.62
N GLY A 536 25.24 -30.60 4.29
CA GLY A 536 25.96 -31.88 4.41
C GLY A 536 27.48 -31.69 4.58
N VAL A 537 28.22 -32.80 4.44
CA VAL A 537 29.70 -32.82 4.57
C VAL A 537 30.38 -32.73 3.20
N ASP A 538 30.13 -33.70 2.32
CA ASP A 538 30.69 -33.79 0.97
C ASP A 538 29.64 -33.75 -0.15
N ARG A 539 28.41 -34.18 0.17
CA ARG A 539 27.25 -34.23 -0.72
C ARG A 539 26.03 -33.69 0.01
N HIS A 540 25.02 -33.30 -0.78
CA HIS A 540 23.70 -32.94 -0.27
C HIS A 540 23.07 -34.13 0.46
N GLN A 541 22.58 -33.90 1.68
CA GLN A 541 21.83 -34.90 2.45
C GLN A 541 20.42 -35.18 1.90
N LEU A 542 19.87 -34.23 1.15
CA LEU A 542 18.51 -34.29 0.60
C LEU A 542 18.52 -34.59 -0.90
N THR A 543 17.39 -35.10 -1.39
CA THR A 543 17.01 -35.02 -2.80
C THR A 543 16.00 -33.88 -3.01
N PRO A 544 15.75 -33.40 -4.25
CA PRO A 544 14.71 -32.41 -4.50
C PRO A 544 13.32 -32.84 -3.99
N SER A 545 12.96 -34.11 -4.16
CA SER A 545 11.69 -34.67 -3.66
C SER A 545 11.61 -34.67 -2.14
N THR A 546 12.70 -35.03 -1.44
CA THR A 546 12.75 -34.96 0.03
C THR A 546 12.67 -33.52 0.52
N LEU A 547 13.34 -32.59 -0.15
CA LEU A 547 13.31 -31.15 0.17
C LEU A 547 11.90 -30.58 0.02
N ILE A 548 11.19 -30.90 -1.07
CA ILE A 548 9.80 -30.44 -1.28
C ILE A 548 8.86 -31.04 -0.24
N HIS A 549 9.03 -32.31 0.12
CA HIS A 549 8.23 -32.94 1.17
C HIS A 549 8.46 -32.30 2.56
N LEU A 550 9.72 -32.00 2.91
CA LEU A 550 10.02 -31.28 4.16
C LEU A 550 9.48 -29.85 4.16
N LEU A 551 9.44 -29.17 3.00
CA LEU A 551 8.79 -27.86 2.87
C LEU A 551 7.27 -27.94 2.98
N ASP A 552 6.61 -28.94 2.39
CA ASP A 552 5.18 -29.18 2.59
C ASP A 552 4.83 -29.34 4.08
N LEU A 553 5.63 -30.12 4.83
CA LEU A 553 5.49 -30.27 6.28
C LEU A 553 5.76 -28.95 7.05
N GLN A 554 6.78 -28.19 6.65
CA GLN A 554 7.13 -26.91 7.29
C GLN A 554 6.03 -25.85 7.07
N LEU A 555 5.55 -25.72 5.84
CA LEU A 555 4.57 -24.73 5.41
C LEU A 555 3.14 -25.08 5.82
N SER A 556 2.81 -26.37 5.91
CA SER A 556 1.51 -26.88 6.37
C SER A 556 1.43 -27.10 7.89
N ASN A 557 2.34 -26.49 8.68
CA ASN A 557 2.33 -26.64 10.13
C ASN A 557 1.05 -26.04 10.74
N ASN A 558 0.24 -26.88 11.38
CA ASN A 558 -1.00 -26.48 12.04
C ASN A 558 -0.78 -25.87 13.43
N ASN A 559 0.36 -26.15 14.08
CA ASN A 559 0.68 -25.70 15.43
C ASN A 559 1.33 -24.31 15.40
N LEU A 560 0.61 -23.32 14.87
CA LEU A 560 1.04 -21.93 14.81
C LEU A 560 0.89 -21.27 16.19
N GLN A 561 1.96 -20.64 16.63
CA GLN A 561 2.04 -19.73 17.78
C GLN A 561 2.51 -18.35 17.30
N LEU A 562 2.33 -17.32 18.12
CA LEU A 562 2.51 -15.91 17.75
C LEU A 562 3.86 -15.58 17.07
N ASP A 563 4.95 -16.26 17.48
CA ASP A 563 6.32 -16.11 16.93
C ASP A 563 6.77 -17.26 15.99
N THR A 564 5.85 -18.06 15.46
CA THR A 564 6.21 -19.21 14.61
C THR A 564 6.67 -18.74 13.24
N GLN A 565 7.89 -19.06 12.81
CA GLN A 565 8.35 -18.69 11.47
C GLN A 565 8.25 -19.86 10.49
N LEU A 566 7.45 -19.71 9.44
CA LEU A 566 7.28 -20.72 8.38
C LEU A 566 8.44 -20.78 7.38
N GLY A 567 9.41 -19.85 7.44
CA GLY A 567 10.51 -19.78 6.47
C GLY A 567 10.05 -19.43 5.06
N CYS A 568 8.94 -18.69 4.94
CA CYS A 568 8.38 -18.17 3.70
C CYS A 568 8.07 -16.68 3.92
N ASP A 569 8.88 -15.81 3.32
CA ASP A 569 8.73 -14.36 3.43
C ASP A 569 8.31 -13.79 2.07
N SER A 570 7.32 -12.89 2.04
CA SER A 570 7.00 -12.12 0.83
C SER A 570 8.19 -11.24 0.45
N LEU A 571 8.58 -11.23 -0.84
CA LEU A 571 9.51 -10.23 -1.34
C LEU A 571 8.80 -8.94 -1.79
N HIS A 572 7.47 -8.92 -1.76
CA HIS A 572 6.61 -7.84 -2.26
C HIS A 572 6.88 -7.46 -3.74
N ILE A 573 7.48 -8.39 -4.49
CA ILE A 573 7.75 -8.32 -5.92
C ILE A 573 6.76 -9.24 -6.62
N HIS A 574 6.05 -8.71 -7.60
CA HIS A 574 5.08 -9.46 -8.40
C HIS A 574 5.15 -9.05 -9.88
N GLY A 575 4.87 -10.01 -10.75
CA GLY A 575 4.60 -9.80 -12.16
C GLY A 575 3.10 -9.83 -12.45
N SER A 576 2.72 -10.02 -13.72
CA SER A 576 1.31 -10.08 -14.13
C SER A 576 0.56 -11.32 -13.62
N ARG A 577 1.27 -12.41 -13.29
CA ARG A 577 0.69 -13.74 -13.02
C ARG A 577 1.22 -14.46 -11.77
N GLY A 578 2.23 -13.91 -11.09
CA GLY A 578 2.76 -14.48 -9.86
C GLY A 578 3.54 -13.50 -9.00
N ALA A 579 3.71 -13.85 -7.73
CA ALA A 579 4.46 -13.13 -6.72
C ALA A 579 5.71 -13.90 -6.29
N LEU A 580 6.75 -13.21 -5.83
CA LEU A 580 8.01 -13.82 -5.38
C LEU A 580 8.09 -13.88 -3.86
N PHE A 581 8.56 -15.02 -3.38
CA PHE A 581 8.77 -15.33 -1.97
C PHE A 581 10.21 -15.79 -1.75
N LYS A 582 10.78 -15.46 -0.59
CA LYS A 582 12.02 -16.05 -0.09
C LYS A 582 11.66 -17.30 0.72
N ILE A 583 12.16 -18.45 0.29
CA ILE A 583 11.90 -19.74 0.92
C ILE A 583 13.19 -20.22 1.61
N THR A 584 13.08 -20.60 2.88
CA THR A 584 14.15 -21.17 3.69
C THR A 584 13.68 -22.49 4.32
N LEU A 585 14.27 -23.62 3.95
CA LEU A 585 14.07 -24.89 4.65
C LEU A 585 14.92 -24.89 5.93
N TRP A 586 14.29 -24.77 7.09
CA TRP A 586 15.00 -24.56 8.36
C TRP A 586 15.93 -25.71 8.76
N SER A 587 15.53 -26.95 8.47
CA SER A 587 16.24 -28.15 8.91
C SER A 587 17.61 -28.36 8.25
N HIS A 588 17.82 -27.82 7.04
CA HIS A 588 19.04 -28.04 6.24
C HIS A 588 19.55 -26.75 5.55
N GLY A 589 19.06 -25.58 5.98
CA GLY A 589 19.55 -24.27 5.57
C GLY A 589 19.36 -23.84 4.11
N TYR A 590 18.73 -24.66 3.26
CA TYR A 590 18.48 -24.35 1.85
C TYR A 590 17.60 -23.10 1.74
N THR A 591 18.10 -22.09 1.03
CA THR A 591 17.46 -20.78 0.87
C THR A 591 17.42 -20.40 -0.61
N PHE A 592 16.24 -20.15 -1.16
CA PHE A 592 16.00 -19.91 -2.59
C PHE A 592 14.69 -19.14 -2.82
N VAL A 593 14.28 -18.93 -4.08
CA VAL A 593 13.08 -18.17 -4.45
C VAL A 593 11.89 -19.11 -4.72
N GLY A 594 10.71 -18.75 -4.24
CA GLY A 594 9.44 -19.34 -4.67
C GLY A 594 8.65 -18.36 -5.53
N LYS A 595 8.26 -18.74 -6.76
CA LYS A 595 7.24 -18.04 -7.54
C LYS A 595 5.88 -18.60 -7.15
N GLY A 596 5.12 -17.83 -6.39
CA GLY A 596 3.76 -18.16 -5.99
C GLY A 596 2.74 -17.67 -7.02
N VAL A 597 1.77 -18.52 -7.34
CA VAL A 597 0.67 -18.19 -8.25
C VAL A 597 -0.70 -18.42 -7.59
N PRO A 598 -1.71 -17.57 -7.89
CA PRO A 598 -3.08 -17.81 -7.51
C PRO A 598 -3.73 -18.89 -8.40
N VAL A 599 -4.92 -19.33 -8.01
CA VAL A 599 -5.61 -20.50 -8.60
C VAL A 599 -5.82 -20.37 -10.13
N GLU A 600 -6.04 -19.16 -10.64
CA GLU A 600 -6.32 -18.93 -12.06
C GLU A 600 -5.10 -19.18 -12.96
N PHE A 601 -3.88 -19.12 -12.40
CA PHE A 601 -2.63 -19.20 -13.17
C PHE A 601 -1.82 -20.48 -12.95
N VAL A 602 -2.31 -21.41 -12.13
CA VAL A 602 -1.66 -22.72 -11.88
C VAL A 602 -1.34 -23.49 -13.17
N GLN A 603 -2.20 -23.39 -14.20
CA GLN A 603 -1.95 -24.02 -15.51
C GLN A 603 -0.80 -23.35 -16.29
N GLY A 604 -0.63 -22.03 -16.14
CA GLY A 604 0.52 -21.28 -16.68
C GLY A 604 1.81 -21.69 -16.00
N SER A 605 1.82 -21.75 -14.66
CA SER A 605 2.98 -22.25 -13.89
C SER A 605 3.35 -23.70 -14.22
N LYS A 606 2.36 -24.61 -14.36
CA LYS A 606 2.58 -26.00 -14.84
C LYS A 606 3.07 -26.05 -16.30
N HIS A 607 2.81 -25.03 -17.12
CA HIS A 607 3.42 -24.91 -18.45
C HIS A 607 4.88 -24.45 -18.37
N GLU A 608 5.14 -23.36 -17.65
CA GLU A 608 6.49 -22.85 -17.38
C GLU A 608 7.42 -23.93 -16.81
N GLN A 609 6.94 -24.73 -15.86
CA GLN A 609 7.70 -25.85 -15.28
C GLN A 609 8.14 -26.88 -16.34
N ARG A 610 7.30 -27.17 -17.35
CA ARG A 610 7.65 -28.07 -18.47
C ARG A 610 8.71 -27.45 -19.38
N VAL A 611 8.65 -26.14 -19.59
CA VAL A 611 9.69 -25.40 -20.34
C VAL A 611 11.02 -25.44 -19.61
N TYR A 612 11.06 -25.12 -18.31
CA TYR A 612 12.26 -25.26 -17.48
C TYR A 612 12.84 -26.68 -17.50
N SER A 613 11.96 -27.70 -17.45
CA SER A 613 12.38 -29.11 -17.54
C SER A 613 13.08 -29.44 -18.87
N HIS A 614 12.60 -28.85 -19.97
CA HIS A 614 13.25 -28.94 -21.29
C HIS A 614 14.56 -28.14 -21.37
N LEU A 615 14.65 -27.03 -20.63
CA LEU A 615 15.86 -26.19 -20.50
C LEU A 615 16.89 -26.72 -19.49
N ALA A 616 16.71 -27.93 -18.93
CA ALA A 616 17.60 -28.53 -17.93
C ALA A 616 19.12 -28.45 -18.24
N PRO A 617 19.60 -28.59 -19.50
CA PRO A 617 21.03 -28.47 -19.79
C PRO A 617 21.62 -27.10 -19.38
N ILE A 618 20.88 -26.02 -19.58
CA ILE A 618 21.35 -24.62 -19.44
C ILE A 618 20.97 -23.95 -18.09
N GLN A 619 20.28 -24.69 -17.21
CA GLN A 619 19.91 -24.22 -15.87
C GLN A 619 21.13 -23.88 -15.00
N GLY A 620 21.06 -22.76 -14.29
CA GLY A 620 22.14 -22.21 -13.46
C GLY A 620 23.19 -21.41 -14.23
N VAL A 621 23.00 -21.21 -15.54
CA VAL A 621 23.89 -20.40 -16.40
C VAL A 621 23.12 -19.37 -17.21
N HIS A 622 22.06 -19.79 -17.92
CA HIS A 622 21.25 -18.93 -18.80
C HIS A 622 19.81 -18.77 -18.35
N VAL A 623 19.34 -19.67 -17.48
CA VAL A 623 18.04 -19.62 -16.79
C VAL A 623 18.24 -20.14 -15.36
N PRO A 624 17.41 -19.77 -14.37
CA PRO A 624 17.51 -20.29 -13.01
C PRO A 624 17.42 -21.83 -12.93
N VAL A 625 18.01 -22.41 -11.89
CA VAL A 625 17.77 -23.80 -11.51
C VAL A 625 16.35 -23.97 -10.96
N LEU A 626 15.56 -24.85 -11.56
CA LEU A 626 14.24 -25.27 -11.07
C LEU A 626 14.39 -26.47 -10.13
N LEU A 627 13.98 -26.33 -8.87
CA LEU A 627 13.97 -27.41 -7.89
C LEU A 627 12.71 -28.27 -7.96
N GLY A 628 11.59 -27.69 -8.40
CA GLY A 628 10.28 -28.34 -8.51
C GLY A 628 9.14 -27.40 -8.14
N SER A 629 8.03 -27.94 -7.68
CA SER A 629 6.87 -27.15 -7.24
C SER A 629 6.08 -27.84 -6.13
N LEU A 630 5.27 -27.06 -5.41
CA LEU A 630 4.38 -27.51 -4.35
C LEU A 630 2.99 -26.89 -4.52
N GLU A 631 1.96 -27.71 -4.44
CA GLU A 631 0.58 -27.25 -4.27
C GLU A 631 0.33 -27.07 -2.76
N LEU A 632 -0.05 -25.87 -2.33
CA LEU A 632 -0.16 -25.51 -0.93
C LEU A 632 -1.44 -26.07 -0.32
N ARG A 633 -1.33 -26.83 0.77
CA ARG A 633 -2.48 -27.32 1.54
C ARG A 633 -3.28 -26.20 2.20
N ARG A 634 -2.60 -25.09 2.52
CA ARG A 634 -3.16 -23.85 3.07
C ARG A 634 -2.68 -22.70 2.18
N PRO A 635 -3.56 -22.01 1.44
CA PRO A 635 -3.18 -20.86 0.63
C PRO A 635 -2.55 -19.77 1.48
N PHE A 636 -1.63 -18.99 0.90
CA PHE A 636 -1.06 -17.82 1.55
C PHE A 636 -1.69 -16.55 1.00
N SER A 637 -2.04 -15.58 1.85
CA SER A 637 -2.37 -14.26 1.34
C SER A 637 -1.09 -13.51 0.96
N TYR A 638 -1.03 -13.02 -0.27
CA TYR A 638 0.03 -12.15 -0.75
C TYR A 638 -0.41 -10.69 -0.64
N ASP A 639 0.15 -9.96 0.32
CA ASP A 639 -0.09 -8.52 0.57
C ASP A 639 -1.60 -8.12 0.68
N GLY A 640 -2.47 -9.06 1.02
CA GLY A 640 -3.93 -8.88 0.99
C GLY A 640 -4.56 -8.87 -0.41
N ILE A 641 -3.78 -9.13 -1.46
CA ILE A 641 -4.15 -9.00 -2.88
C ILE A 641 -4.74 -10.29 -3.45
N ALA A 642 -4.09 -11.43 -3.19
CA ALA A 642 -4.46 -12.71 -3.79
C ALA A 642 -4.08 -13.88 -2.88
N GLU A 643 -4.85 -14.95 -2.99
CA GLU A 643 -4.54 -16.23 -2.35
C GLU A 643 -3.62 -17.05 -3.26
N ILE A 644 -2.38 -17.26 -2.82
CA ILE A 644 -1.37 -18.07 -3.48
C ILE A 644 -1.61 -19.53 -3.11
N VAL A 645 -1.87 -20.38 -4.12
CA VAL A 645 -2.22 -21.81 -3.92
C VAL A 645 -1.12 -22.76 -4.41
N HIS A 646 -0.15 -22.26 -5.17
CA HIS A 646 0.92 -23.07 -5.76
C HIS A 646 2.23 -22.28 -5.78
N LEU A 647 3.32 -22.95 -5.41
CA LEU A 647 4.68 -22.41 -5.40
C LEU A 647 5.56 -23.19 -6.38
N MET A 648 6.29 -22.49 -7.23
CA MET A 648 7.37 -23.04 -8.05
C MET A 648 8.72 -22.60 -7.48
N PHE A 649 9.61 -23.54 -7.17
CA PHE A 649 10.86 -23.29 -6.46
C PHE A 649 12.05 -23.15 -7.42
N MET A 650 12.74 -22.02 -7.36
CA MET A 650 13.84 -21.64 -8.26
C MET A 650 15.04 -21.07 -7.50
N GLY A 651 16.24 -21.26 -8.03
CA GLY A 651 17.43 -20.55 -7.57
C GLY A 651 17.32 -19.04 -7.77
N TYR A 652 17.83 -18.26 -6.80
CA TYR A 652 17.95 -16.81 -6.95
C TYR A 652 18.92 -16.48 -8.09
N ALA A 653 18.51 -15.59 -9.00
CA ALA A 653 19.24 -15.27 -10.22
C ALA A 653 19.52 -13.76 -10.35
N GLY A 654 19.61 -13.05 -9.23
CA GLY A 654 19.91 -11.63 -9.19
C GLY A 654 18.71 -10.70 -9.25
N LYS A 655 18.96 -9.44 -9.64
CA LYS A 655 17.95 -8.38 -9.72
C LYS A 655 17.52 -8.14 -11.17
N THR A 656 16.30 -7.64 -11.36
CA THR A 656 15.84 -7.23 -12.70
C THR A 656 16.73 -6.15 -13.30
N VAL A 657 16.89 -6.21 -14.61
CA VAL A 657 17.67 -5.23 -15.39
C VAL A 657 16.81 -3.99 -15.72
N ALA A 658 15.48 -4.10 -15.64
CA ALA A 658 14.58 -2.97 -15.80
C ALA A 658 14.90 -1.83 -14.82
N GLY A 659 15.15 -0.62 -15.35
CA GLY A 659 15.46 0.56 -14.54
C GLY A 659 16.91 0.67 -14.05
N ARG A 660 17.79 -0.31 -14.32
CA ARG A 660 19.22 -0.24 -13.99
C ARG A 660 19.97 0.56 -15.06
N TYR A 661 20.47 1.74 -14.68
CA TYR A 661 21.23 2.64 -15.56
C TYR A 661 22.75 2.63 -15.30
N ASP A 662 23.16 1.93 -14.24
CA ASP A 662 24.54 1.76 -13.78
C ASP A 662 25.32 0.68 -14.55
N LEU A 663 24.62 -0.24 -15.23
CA LEU A 663 25.22 -1.34 -15.98
C LEU A 663 25.65 -0.94 -17.39
N ASP A 664 26.78 -1.46 -17.89
CA ASP A 664 27.15 -1.30 -19.30
C ASP A 664 26.14 -2.03 -20.20
N ARG A 665 25.30 -1.25 -20.88
CA ARG A 665 24.29 -1.74 -21.84
C ARG A 665 24.89 -2.61 -22.94
N ARG A 666 26.15 -2.42 -23.35
CA ARG A 666 26.78 -3.27 -24.39
C ARG A 666 27.07 -4.66 -23.86
N GLN A 667 27.79 -4.75 -22.74
CA GLN A 667 28.09 -6.02 -22.07
C GLN A 667 26.79 -6.75 -21.70
N LEU A 668 25.82 -6.04 -21.13
CA LEU A 668 24.49 -6.55 -20.80
C LEU A 668 23.79 -7.16 -22.03
N THR A 669 23.72 -6.42 -23.14
CA THR A 669 23.08 -6.90 -24.37
C THR A 669 23.79 -8.14 -24.91
N GLN A 670 25.13 -8.19 -24.87
CA GLN A 670 25.90 -9.36 -25.31
C GLN A 670 25.61 -10.60 -24.45
N GLN A 671 25.50 -10.47 -23.13
CA GLN A 671 25.13 -11.59 -22.26
C GLN A 671 23.67 -12.01 -22.46
N ALA A 672 22.75 -11.06 -22.60
CA ALA A 672 21.35 -11.33 -22.91
C ALA A 672 21.20 -12.09 -24.24
N GLU A 673 21.90 -11.65 -25.30
CA GLU A 673 21.92 -12.35 -26.59
C GLU A 673 22.48 -13.78 -26.48
N LYS A 674 23.53 -13.97 -25.66
CA LYS A 674 24.13 -15.29 -25.43
C LYS A 674 23.16 -16.24 -24.70
N SER A 675 22.48 -15.75 -23.66
CA SER A 675 21.50 -16.54 -22.92
C SER A 675 20.25 -16.84 -23.77
N LEU A 676 19.78 -15.90 -24.57
CA LEU A 676 18.67 -16.12 -25.50
C LEU A 676 19.04 -17.12 -26.61
N GLN A 677 20.26 -17.04 -27.14
CA GLN A 677 20.77 -18.00 -28.12
C GLN A 677 20.77 -19.44 -27.58
N ALA A 678 21.20 -19.64 -26.32
CA ALA A 678 21.19 -20.95 -25.66
C ALA A 678 19.76 -21.51 -25.45
N ILE A 679 18.76 -20.64 -25.27
CA ILE A 679 17.33 -21.00 -25.20
C ILE A 679 16.81 -21.41 -26.60
N HIS A 680 17.21 -20.67 -27.64
CA HIS A 680 16.84 -20.95 -29.05
C HIS A 680 17.45 -22.26 -29.57
N GLU A 681 18.67 -22.61 -29.16
CA GLU A 681 19.32 -23.90 -29.47
C GLU A 681 18.53 -25.09 -28.92
N LEU A 682 17.84 -24.91 -27.79
CA LEU A 682 16.90 -25.88 -27.24
C LEU A 682 15.49 -25.77 -27.87
N HIS A 683 15.31 -25.02 -28.96
CA HIS A 683 14.07 -24.90 -29.72
C HIS A 683 12.89 -24.29 -28.92
N VAL A 684 13.21 -23.47 -27.92
CA VAL A 684 12.25 -22.71 -27.12
C VAL A 684 12.23 -21.27 -27.62
N LEU A 685 11.03 -20.72 -27.85
CA LEU A 685 10.81 -19.29 -28.07
C LEU A 685 10.25 -18.74 -26.75
N GLN A 686 10.89 -17.74 -26.13
CA GLN A 686 10.50 -17.31 -24.78
C GLN A 686 9.20 -16.49 -24.76
N GLY A 687 8.89 -15.79 -25.85
CA GLY A 687 7.59 -15.17 -26.12
C GLY A 687 7.41 -13.74 -25.60
N ASP A 688 8.19 -13.31 -24.61
CA ASP A 688 8.06 -12.01 -23.93
C ASP A 688 9.41 -11.50 -23.36
N PRO A 689 10.41 -11.16 -24.22
CA PRO A 689 11.78 -10.85 -23.78
C PRO A 689 11.94 -9.39 -23.36
N ILE A 690 11.03 -8.89 -22.53
CA ILE A 690 11.06 -7.53 -21.97
C ILE A 690 12.15 -7.41 -20.90
N ALA A 691 12.69 -6.20 -20.70
CA ALA A 691 13.76 -5.94 -19.72
C ALA A 691 13.41 -6.37 -18.27
N GLY A 692 12.12 -6.48 -17.92
CA GLY A 692 11.65 -7.01 -16.64
C GLY A 692 11.97 -8.50 -16.44
N ASN A 693 11.94 -9.29 -17.52
CA ASN A 693 12.15 -10.75 -17.53
C ASN A 693 13.62 -11.15 -17.68
N LEU A 694 14.53 -10.17 -17.69
CA LEU A 694 15.97 -10.37 -17.63
C LEU A 694 16.47 -10.00 -16.24
N VAL A 695 17.22 -10.90 -15.62
CA VAL A 695 17.84 -10.71 -14.29
C VAL A 695 19.36 -10.88 -14.39
N GLU A 696 20.08 -10.13 -13.56
CA GLU A 696 21.55 -10.05 -13.58
C GLU A 696 22.16 -10.38 -12.21
N GLU A 697 23.13 -11.30 -12.22
CA GLU A 697 23.91 -11.75 -11.06
C GLU A 697 25.39 -11.98 -11.45
N ASP A 698 26.31 -11.25 -10.83
CA ASP A 698 27.76 -11.30 -11.07
C ASP A 698 28.16 -11.19 -12.54
N GLY A 699 27.54 -10.26 -13.28
CA GLY A 699 27.78 -10.03 -14.70
C GLY A 699 27.19 -11.10 -15.64
N ARG A 700 26.37 -12.02 -15.13
CA ARG A 700 25.65 -13.03 -15.92
C ARG A 700 24.17 -12.65 -16.00
N VAL A 701 23.61 -12.71 -17.21
CA VAL A 701 22.19 -12.45 -17.47
C VAL A 701 21.44 -13.76 -17.62
N MET A 702 20.39 -13.95 -16.83
CA MET A 702 19.48 -15.09 -16.96
C MET A 702 18.08 -14.62 -17.38
N PHE A 703 17.37 -15.48 -18.11
CA PHE A 703 15.95 -15.27 -18.42
C PHE A 703 15.06 -15.92 -17.37
N ILE A 704 14.00 -15.22 -17.02
CA ILE A 704 12.89 -15.70 -16.19
C ILE A 704 11.56 -15.54 -16.94
N ASP A 705 10.48 -16.02 -16.31
CA ASP A 705 9.11 -16.01 -16.81
C ASP A 705 8.93 -16.68 -18.18
N PHE A 706 8.73 -18.00 -18.16
CA PHE A 706 8.45 -18.82 -19.34
C PHE A 706 6.97 -19.20 -19.45
N GLU A 707 6.05 -18.50 -18.77
CA GLU A 707 4.61 -18.77 -18.87
C GLU A 707 4.05 -18.57 -20.29
N ARG A 708 4.65 -17.66 -21.06
CA ARG A 708 4.31 -17.36 -22.47
C ARG A 708 5.18 -18.10 -23.50
N ALA A 709 6.13 -18.91 -23.04
CA ALA A 709 7.09 -19.56 -23.93
C ALA A 709 6.43 -20.65 -24.79
N THR A 710 6.99 -20.93 -25.96
CA THR A 710 6.48 -21.99 -26.85
C THR A 710 7.58 -22.95 -27.26
N LEU A 711 7.29 -24.25 -27.12
CA LEU A 711 8.16 -25.33 -27.55
C LEU A 711 7.94 -25.61 -29.05
N GLN A 712 8.94 -25.35 -29.90
CA GLN A 712 8.80 -25.56 -31.34
C GLN A 712 8.92 -27.04 -31.71
N THR A 713 7.82 -27.79 -31.61
CA THR A 713 7.76 -29.21 -31.96
C THR A 713 8.35 -29.50 -33.34
N ARG A 714 9.27 -30.48 -33.39
CA ARG A 714 9.70 -31.09 -34.65
C ARG A 714 8.52 -31.92 -35.18
N ARG A 715 7.80 -31.44 -36.19
CA ARG A 715 6.88 -32.30 -36.94
C ARG A 715 7.72 -33.37 -37.63
N VAL A 716 7.75 -34.57 -37.05
CA VAL A 716 8.27 -35.76 -37.72
C VAL A 716 7.30 -36.05 -38.87
N PRO A 717 7.77 -36.20 -40.12
CA PRO A 717 6.90 -36.64 -41.21
C PRO A 717 6.29 -37.99 -40.84
N LEU A 718 4.97 -38.14 -41.02
CA LEU A 718 4.33 -39.44 -40.91
C LEU A 718 5.01 -40.42 -41.88
N GLY A 719 5.24 -41.64 -41.42
CA GLY A 719 6.01 -42.65 -42.16
C GLY A 719 5.45 -42.92 -43.55
N SER A 720 6.35 -43.24 -44.48
CA SER A 720 6.04 -43.44 -45.90
C SER A 720 4.96 -44.50 -46.13
N VAL A 721 3.80 -44.07 -46.61
CA VAL A 721 2.88 -44.94 -47.35
C VAL A 721 3.28 -44.90 -48.83
N SER A 722 3.22 -46.06 -49.49
CA SER A 722 3.79 -46.36 -50.81
C SER A 722 3.20 -45.53 -51.97
N PRO A 723 3.95 -45.39 -53.09
CA PRO A 723 3.70 -44.33 -54.06
C PRO A 723 2.63 -44.69 -55.11
N ASN A 724 1.67 -43.78 -55.33
CA ASN A 724 1.02 -43.60 -56.63
C ASN A 724 0.17 -42.31 -56.69
N GLN A 725 0.76 -41.20 -57.17
CA GLN A 725 0.24 -40.35 -58.25
C GLN A 725 1.18 -39.15 -58.53
N LYS A 726 1.14 -38.59 -59.74
CA LYS A 726 2.18 -37.70 -60.31
C LYS A 726 1.92 -36.20 -60.08
N HIS A 727 3.02 -35.42 -60.09
CA HIS A 727 3.13 -33.94 -60.16
C HIS A 727 2.58 -33.16 -58.94
N LYS A 728 3.40 -32.44 -58.15
CA LYS A 728 4.18 -31.25 -58.55
C LYS A 728 5.17 -30.84 -57.44
N ARG A 729 6.41 -30.46 -57.79
CA ARG A 729 7.46 -29.77 -56.97
C ARG A 729 7.23 -29.65 -55.45
N GLU A 730 7.66 -30.66 -54.68
CA GLU A 730 7.99 -30.49 -53.25
C GLU A 730 9.50 -30.36 -53.04
N VAL A 731 10.00 -29.14 -53.10
CA VAL A 731 11.34 -28.75 -52.58
C VAL A 731 11.22 -27.62 -51.53
N CYS A 732 10.02 -27.07 -51.34
CA CYS A 732 9.84 -25.76 -50.71
C CYS A 732 8.98 -25.78 -49.43
N SER A 733 8.86 -26.93 -48.76
CA SER A 733 8.13 -27.09 -47.47
C SER A 733 9.08 -27.16 -46.26
N LEU A 734 10.24 -27.82 -46.41
CA LEU A 734 11.30 -27.86 -45.39
C LEU A 734 11.95 -26.50 -45.20
N GLU A 735 12.42 -25.87 -46.29
CA GLU A 735 13.06 -24.54 -46.24
C GLU A 735 12.11 -23.47 -45.68
N LYS A 736 10.83 -23.47 -46.06
CA LYS A 736 9.87 -22.49 -45.52
C LYS A 736 9.65 -22.65 -44.01
N ASN A 737 9.57 -23.88 -43.51
CA ASN A 737 9.44 -24.10 -42.06
C ASN A 737 10.74 -23.76 -41.31
N TRP A 738 11.92 -24.05 -41.86
CA TRP A 738 13.19 -23.65 -41.25
C TRP A 738 13.40 -22.13 -41.27
N ASN A 739 13.16 -21.48 -42.40
CA ASN A 739 13.27 -20.02 -42.53
C ASN A 739 12.27 -19.31 -41.60
N ASN A 740 11.03 -19.78 -41.49
CA ASN A 740 10.06 -19.22 -40.53
C ASN A 740 10.52 -19.38 -39.07
N ARG A 741 11.24 -20.46 -38.70
CA ARG A 741 11.78 -20.65 -37.34
C ARG A 741 12.95 -19.72 -37.06
N LEU A 742 13.92 -19.63 -37.98
CA LEU A 742 15.02 -18.67 -37.86
C LEU A 742 14.50 -17.23 -37.78
N ASP A 743 13.50 -16.89 -38.60
CA ASP A 743 12.83 -15.58 -38.60
C ASP A 743 12.13 -15.31 -37.24
N CYS A 744 11.43 -16.28 -36.65
CA CYS A 744 10.87 -16.13 -35.29
C CYS A 744 11.95 -15.85 -34.24
N PHE A 745 13.06 -16.59 -34.24
CA PHE A 745 14.16 -16.40 -33.28
C PHE A 745 14.88 -15.05 -33.48
N GLU A 746 15.15 -14.65 -34.73
CA GLU A 746 15.72 -13.34 -35.05
C GLU A 746 14.79 -12.18 -34.68
N ARG A 747 13.47 -12.33 -34.87
CA ARG A 747 12.49 -11.34 -34.40
C ARG A 747 12.50 -11.20 -32.88
N GLU A 748 12.57 -12.29 -32.14
CA GLU A 748 12.65 -12.26 -30.67
C GLU A 748 13.92 -11.57 -30.18
N LYS A 749 15.07 -11.91 -30.78
CA LYS A 749 16.37 -11.27 -30.51
C LYS A 749 16.37 -9.77 -30.83
N ARG A 750 15.70 -9.35 -31.91
CA ARG A 750 15.50 -7.93 -32.25
C ARG A 750 14.58 -7.21 -31.26
N ARG A 751 13.48 -7.84 -30.81
CA ARG A 751 12.61 -7.27 -29.77
C ARG A 751 13.40 -7.03 -28.49
N MET A 752 14.10 -8.05 -27.99
CA MET A 752 14.95 -7.95 -26.80
C MET A 752 15.98 -6.81 -26.90
N ARG A 753 16.69 -6.68 -28.04
CA ARG A 753 17.60 -5.55 -28.28
C ARG A 753 16.88 -4.21 -28.18
N ASN A 754 15.70 -4.07 -28.80
CA ASN A 754 14.95 -2.83 -28.77
C ASN A 754 14.54 -2.46 -27.33
N GLU A 755 14.07 -3.42 -26.52
CA GLU A 755 13.74 -3.21 -25.10
C GLU A 755 14.96 -2.75 -24.28
N LEU A 756 16.16 -3.28 -24.55
CA LEU A 756 17.39 -2.90 -23.86
C LEU A 756 18.00 -1.57 -24.33
N TYR A 757 17.83 -1.20 -25.61
CA TYR A 757 18.39 0.03 -26.18
C TYR A 757 17.45 1.23 -26.09
N CYS A 758 16.13 1.02 -26.15
CA CYS A 758 15.18 2.07 -25.81
C CYS A 758 15.48 2.55 -24.38
N LYS A 759 15.63 3.86 -24.20
CA LYS A 759 15.25 4.43 -22.91
C LYS A 759 13.76 4.11 -22.75
N PRO A 760 13.25 3.81 -21.54
CA PRO A 760 11.82 3.88 -21.34
C PRO A 760 11.41 5.28 -21.78
N ILE A 761 10.64 5.36 -22.86
CA ILE A 761 9.74 6.48 -23.04
C ILE A 761 8.97 6.48 -21.74
N VAL A 762 9.06 7.59 -21.00
CA VAL A 762 8.15 7.80 -19.87
C VAL A 762 6.77 7.81 -20.52
N LEU A 763 6.12 6.64 -20.47
CA LEU A 763 4.69 6.53 -20.58
C LEU A 763 4.18 7.32 -19.39
N ARG A 764 4.05 8.64 -19.61
CA ARG A 764 2.90 9.38 -19.10
C ARG A 764 1.74 8.42 -19.29
N GLN A 765 1.04 8.09 -18.20
CA GLN A 765 -0.30 7.56 -18.31
C GLN A 765 -1.03 8.39 -19.37
N PRO A 766 -1.84 7.80 -20.26
CA PRO A 766 -2.44 8.51 -21.38
C PRO A 766 -3.43 9.58 -20.88
N SER A 767 -2.86 10.74 -20.53
CA SER A 767 -3.55 12.02 -20.50
C SER A 767 -4.03 12.29 -21.93
N ASN A 768 -5.33 12.53 -22.06
CA ASN A 768 -6.03 12.89 -23.30
C ASN A 768 -6.33 11.73 -24.26
N TRP A 769 -7.45 11.04 -24.00
CA TRP A 769 -8.53 11.01 -25.00
C TRP A 769 -9.79 11.60 -24.34
N ARG A 770 -10.63 12.26 -25.13
CA ARG A 770 -11.87 12.93 -24.68
C ARG A 770 -12.97 11.94 -24.33
#